data_AF-A0A355C0L9-F1
#
_entry.id   AF-A0A355C0L9-F1
#
_cell.length_a   1.000
_cell.length_b   1.000
_cell.length_c   1.000
_cell.angle_alpha   90.00
_cell.angle_beta   90.00
_cell.angle_gamma   90.00
#
_symmetry.space_group_name_H-M   'P 1'
#
loop_
_entity.id
_entity.type
_entity.pdbx_description
1 polymer ?
#
loop_
_entity_poly.entity_id
_entity_poly.type
_entity_poly.pdbx_seq_one_letter_code
_entity_poly.pdbx_strand_id
1 'polypeptide(L)'
;AGVTVAYDGESPASIFTVRVDGALEFATDRDTFLEVDTLIVTDAGALVMGTKDDPVDADVRAVIQIADNGPIDVEWDPRLLSRGIVTLGSVEINGAEKETFLKVAVDPLKGDTTLTLEAPPEGWQVGDRLVLTGTHLVSTKGTPKDQPITVATEDEELVITAINGDVVTFDRPLQYDHEGPRADLKAYVANYSRNVVIETENAEAVPVHQRGHVMLMHSNDVAVRYAEFSELGRTDKSERAFDVGDLANIEPDSNVKGRYSLHIHRSGVDDQAHPVIVEGASVWGSPGWGFVHHDSNAIFADNAAYDVFGAAFVAETGNETGRWVDNIAIKSLGVDHIVKNGDDVNAFDLGRTGTGFWFQGRLVEAVGNVAAGVPSGAGFTYFHRGPDGDLIAVDPASSGLADALRYLAGVDPNIPAISLFSGNESFATETGLDVIKANPRQGHGVRSVIDGFTAWEVETGVHLQYTAHYTITDLDIVATDGRKPADTRGVHFDSNVIDVTINGASIDGFFIGVDQVKHGKSGLSGFNRGSDFDYVYIDVEVTGAKTAFTNLSRHDTFLDGADLVNGRLDFSGANRFIFDKGEASISGTIVDSIGARDASPFWDPNNINREELAGAVIANGVWTTADGRRVTLIEEYIADRATGDIEKVGLFVELPARYQLPAGAIDNGLLNQASRDPIAGADFASVRAGEAVTIDVLANDRDPDGDKIRLDGLFSDHGRVVANDDGSVTYFADPGFSGEDSFHYFLQDANGDITKAEVVVMVEI
;
A
#
# COMPACT_ATOMS: atom_id res chain seq x y z
N ALA A 1 -5.19 13.28 33.88
CA ALA A 1 -5.46 11.83 34.01
C ALA A 1 -6.56 11.60 35.04
N GLY A 2 -7.51 10.70 34.77
CA GLY A 2 -8.48 10.19 35.77
C GLY A 2 -9.79 10.97 35.94
N VAL A 3 -10.19 11.79 34.97
CA VAL A 3 -11.55 12.35 34.87
C VAL A 3 -12.17 11.85 33.59
N THR A 4 -13.29 11.14 33.69
CA THR A 4 -14.16 10.81 32.55
C THR A 4 -15.27 11.86 32.46
N VAL A 5 -15.49 12.39 31.27
CA VAL A 5 -16.66 13.21 30.91
C VAL A 5 -17.51 12.39 29.96
N ALA A 6 -18.68 11.95 30.43
CA ALA A 6 -19.72 11.44 29.55
C ALA A 6 -20.39 12.63 28.85
N TYR A 7 -20.45 12.59 27.52
CA TYR A 7 -21.08 13.59 26.67
C TYR A 7 -22.40 13.00 26.13
N ASP A 8 -23.52 13.39 26.74
CA ASP A 8 -24.83 12.72 26.57
C ASP A 8 -25.94 13.65 26.08
N GLY A 9 -25.60 14.68 25.29
CA GLY A 9 -26.59 15.58 24.70
C GLY A 9 -26.10 16.40 23.50
N GLU A 10 -27.01 17.23 22.98
CA GLU A 10 -26.81 18.09 21.83
C GLU A 10 -26.57 19.54 22.27
N SER A 11 -25.46 20.17 21.81
CA SER A 11 -25.08 21.53 22.19
C SER A 11 -24.57 22.33 20.97
N PRO A 12 -25.44 23.13 20.32
CA PRO A 12 -25.07 24.06 19.25
C PRO A 12 -24.47 25.35 19.81
N ALA A 13 -23.40 25.20 20.57
CA ALA A 13 -22.69 26.28 21.22
C ALA A 13 -21.20 26.12 20.97
N SER A 14 -20.69 26.74 19.90
CA SER A 14 -19.27 26.80 19.53
C SER A 14 -18.35 26.90 20.75
N ILE A 15 -17.63 25.81 21.04
CA ILE A 15 -16.59 25.75 22.06
C ILE A 15 -15.24 26.02 21.39
N PHE A 16 -14.55 27.10 21.79
CA PHE A 16 -13.28 27.47 21.18
C PHE A 16 -12.15 26.44 21.41
N THR A 17 -12.10 25.75 22.55
CA THR A 17 -11.15 24.66 22.75
C THR A 17 -11.65 23.65 23.76
N VAL A 18 -11.61 22.36 23.41
CA VAL A 18 -11.74 21.22 24.33
C VAL A 18 -10.36 20.57 24.47
N ARG A 19 -9.90 20.38 25.70
CA ARG A 19 -8.68 19.61 26.00
C ARG A 19 -9.04 18.42 26.88
N VAL A 20 -8.65 17.23 26.43
CA VAL A 20 -8.94 15.96 27.09
C VAL A 20 -7.66 15.41 27.73
N ASP A 21 -7.51 15.65 29.03
CA ASP A 21 -6.48 15.07 29.91
C ASP A 21 -6.96 13.76 30.59
N GLY A 22 -8.11 13.21 30.18
CA GLY A 22 -8.78 12.07 30.80
C GLY A 22 -9.56 11.32 29.73
N ALA A 23 -10.81 10.94 29.96
CA ALA A 23 -11.66 10.40 28.89
C ALA A 23 -12.77 11.39 28.53
N LEU A 24 -13.05 11.53 27.23
CA LEU A 24 -14.28 12.11 26.71
C LEU A 24 -15.04 10.99 26.00
N GLU A 25 -16.14 10.54 26.60
CA GLU A 25 -16.93 9.38 26.19
C GLU A 25 -18.30 9.88 25.69
N PHE A 26 -18.60 9.70 24.41
CA PHE A 26 -19.90 10.03 23.85
C PHE A 26 -20.91 8.92 24.15
N ALA A 27 -22.17 9.29 24.42
CA ALA A 27 -23.24 8.31 24.63
C ALA A 27 -23.53 7.53 23.33
N THR A 28 -23.67 6.21 23.47
CA THR A 28 -24.02 5.27 22.40
C THR A 28 -25.54 5.12 22.21
N ASP A 29 -26.33 5.44 23.24
CA ASP A 29 -27.78 5.19 23.34
C ASP A 29 -28.70 6.39 22.99
N ARG A 30 -28.13 7.51 22.52
CA ARG A 30 -28.86 8.74 22.18
C ARG A 30 -28.05 9.71 21.34
N ASP A 31 -28.74 10.58 20.60
CA ASP A 31 -28.12 11.61 19.79
C ASP A 31 -27.20 12.53 20.60
N THR A 32 -26.04 12.84 20.03
CA THR A 32 -25.04 13.76 20.61
C THR A 32 -24.50 14.70 19.53
N PHE A 33 -24.30 15.97 19.90
CA PHE A 33 -23.81 16.99 18.96
C PHE A 33 -22.88 17.97 19.69
N LEU A 34 -21.58 17.92 19.36
CA LEU A 34 -20.55 18.80 19.87
C LEU A 34 -20.07 19.76 18.78
N GLU A 35 -20.36 21.05 18.95
CA GLU A 35 -19.81 22.13 18.13
C GLU A 35 -18.52 22.67 18.77
N VAL A 36 -17.38 22.47 18.12
CA VAL A 36 -16.05 22.79 18.68
C VAL A 36 -15.10 23.30 17.59
N ASP A 37 -14.28 24.30 17.90
CA ASP A 37 -13.21 24.74 17.01
C ASP A 37 -12.04 23.74 17.04
N THR A 38 -11.45 23.56 18.22
CA THR A 38 -10.25 22.73 18.41
C THR A 38 -10.45 21.74 19.55
N LEU A 39 -10.36 20.44 19.24
CA LEU A 39 -10.40 19.35 20.22
C LEU A 39 -9.02 18.68 20.30
N ILE A 40 -8.38 18.73 21.46
CA ILE A 40 -7.06 18.16 21.70
C ILE A 40 -7.14 17.04 22.73
N VAL A 41 -6.73 15.83 22.35
CA VAL A 41 -6.53 14.70 23.29
C VAL A 41 -5.05 14.62 23.62
N THR A 42 -4.69 14.65 24.90
CA THR A 42 -3.28 14.51 25.34
C THR A 42 -2.81 13.06 25.32
N ASP A 43 -1.51 12.82 25.43
CA ASP A 43 -0.88 11.51 25.60
C ASP A 43 -1.49 10.65 26.74
N ALA A 44 -1.99 11.28 27.80
CA ALA A 44 -2.69 10.62 28.89
C ALA A 44 -4.23 10.70 28.80
N GLY A 45 -4.77 11.02 27.61
CA GLY A 45 -6.19 11.17 27.34
C GLY A 45 -6.74 10.14 26.35
N ALA A 46 -8.07 10.04 26.29
CA ALA A 46 -8.83 9.17 25.42
C ALA A 46 -10.04 9.92 24.82
N LEU A 47 -10.28 9.77 23.53
CA LEU A 47 -11.56 10.11 22.87
C LEU A 47 -12.29 8.81 22.54
N VAL A 48 -13.51 8.66 23.04
CA VAL A 48 -14.34 7.46 22.84
C VAL A 48 -15.69 7.84 22.25
N MET A 49 -16.03 7.29 21.09
CA MET A 49 -17.32 7.43 20.41
C MET A 49 -17.83 6.03 20.02
N GLY A 50 -18.31 5.28 21.01
CA GLY A 50 -18.56 3.85 20.88
C GLY A 50 -17.27 3.02 20.96
N THR A 51 -17.39 1.78 21.43
CA THR A 51 -16.31 0.78 21.52
C THR A 51 -16.61 -0.41 20.61
N LYS A 52 -15.64 -1.31 20.36
CA LYS A 52 -15.91 -2.51 19.54
C LYS A 52 -17.03 -3.40 20.13
N ASP A 53 -17.16 -3.46 21.45
CA ASP A 53 -18.18 -4.26 22.15
C ASP A 53 -19.50 -3.49 22.43
N ASP A 54 -19.49 -2.16 22.27
CA ASP A 54 -20.62 -1.23 22.50
C ASP A 54 -20.51 -0.06 21.51
N PRO A 55 -20.79 -0.27 20.21
CA PRO A 55 -20.75 0.79 19.20
C PRO A 55 -21.90 1.77 19.39
N VAL A 56 -21.85 2.93 18.70
CA VAL A 56 -22.98 3.86 18.68
C VAL A 56 -24.17 3.20 17.95
N ASP A 57 -25.34 3.15 18.60
CA ASP A 57 -26.55 2.46 18.10
C ASP A 57 -26.93 2.95 16.68
N ALA A 58 -27.42 2.05 15.85
CA ALA A 58 -27.66 2.33 14.42
C ALA A 58 -28.71 3.43 14.15
N ASP A 59 -29.65 3.66 15.09
CA ASP A 59 -30.64 4.74 15.05
C ASP A 59 -30.24 6.00 15.84
N VAL A 60 -29.01 6.06 16.34
CA VAL A 60 -28.42 7.17 17.11
C VAL A 60 -27.34 7.88 16.30
N ARG A 61 -27.33 9.21 16.28
CA ARG A 61 -26.30 10.03 15.61
C ARG A 61 -25.35 10.70 16.63
N ALA A 62 -24.04 10.47 16.47
CA ALA A 62 -23.01 11.15 17.27
C ALA A 62 -22.15 12.06 16.38
N VAL A 63 -22.21 13.38 16.62
CA VAL A 63 -21.59 14.39 15.74
C VAL A 63 -20.56 15.23 16.49
N ILE A 64 -19.37 15.38 15.90
CA ILE A 64 -18.42 16.45 16.20
C ILE A 64 -18.37 17.40 15.00
N GLN A 65 -19.01 18.56 15.13
CA GLN A 65 -18.98 19.59 14.11
C GLN A 65 -17.86 20.60 14.42
N ILE A 66 -17.01 20.82 13.43
CA ILE A 66 -15.86 21.72 13.51
C ILE A 66 -16.29 23.14 13.15
N ALA A 67 -16.40 23.99 14.16
CA ALA A 67 -17.11 25.28 14.13
C ALA A 67 -16.41 26.35 13.28
N ASP A 68 -17.15 27.11 12.46
CA ASP A 68 -16.58 28.23 11.70
C ASP A 68 -16.52 29.53 12.52
N ASN A 69 -15.43 29.70 13.27
CA ASN A 69 -15.12 30.96 13.94
C ASN A 69 -14.36 31.97 13.04
N GLY A 70 -14.34 31.78 11.72
CA GLY A 70 -13.62 32.62 10.77
C GLY A 70 -12.09 32.37 10.75
N PRO A 71 -11.29 33.35 10.30
CA PRO A 71 -9.84 33.21 10.17
C PRO A 71 -9.12 32.85 11.47
N ILE A 72 -8.17 31.92 11.39
CA ILE A 72 -7.34 31.47 12.53
C ILE A 72 -6.45 32.62 13.03
N ASP A 73 -6.39 32.80 14.35
CA ASP A 73 -5.49 33.75 15.00
C ASP A 73 -4.06 33.19 15.04
N VAL A 74 -3.21 33.64 14.12
CA VAL A 74 -1.80 33.23 14.02
C VAL A 74 -0.91 33.75 15.16
N GLU A 75 -1.37 34.68 16.01
CA GLU A 75 -0.66 35.01 17.26
C GLU A 75 -0.87 33.93 18.33
N TRP A 76 -2.05 33.28 18.33
CA TRP A 76 -2.37 32.17 19.22
C TRP A 76 -1.90 30.81 18.67
N ASP A 77 -2.10 30.58 17.37
CA ASP A 77 -1.66 29.39 16.65
C ASP A 77 -0.68 29.73 15.51
N PRO A 78 0.60 29.96 15.85
CA PRO A 78 1.65 30.21 14.85
C PRO A 78 2.06 28.96 14.07
N ARG A 79 1.27 27.88 14.10
CA ARG A 79 1.49 26.65 13.31
C ARG A 79 0.29 26.23 12.46
N LEU A 80 -0.82 26.97 12.53
CA LEU A 80 -2.11 26.61 11.90
C LEU A 80 -2.51 25.16 12.20
N LEU A 81 -2.21 24.67 13.41
CA LEU A 81 -2.56 23.32 13.88
C LEU A 81 -4.03 23.26 14.30
N SER A 82 -4.55 24.24 15.03
CA SER A 82 -5.99 24.54 15.01
C SER A 82 -6.41 24.91 13.58
N ARG A 83 -7.62 24.66 13.12
CA ARG A 83 -8.85 24.15 13.74
C ARG A 83 -9.06 22.65 13.50
N GLY A 84 -9.70 21.88 14.39
CA GLY A 84 -10.00 20.45 14.18
C GLY A 84 -9.71 19.54 15.37
N ILE A 85 -9.59 18.23 15.10
CA ILE A 85 -9.26 17.19 16.10
C ILE A 85 -7.76 16.86 16.00
N VAL A 86 -7.05 16.93 17.11
CA VAL A 86 -5.63 16.55 17.22
C VAL A 86 -5.43 15.65 18.44
N THR A 87 -5.02 14.40 18.24
CA THR A 87 -4.89 13.43 19.35
C THR A 87 -3.46 12.94 19.52
N LEU A 88 -2.98 12.94 20.77
CA LEU A 88 -1.70 12.36 21.19
C LEU A 88 -1.87 11.08 22.03
N GLY A 89 -3.09 10.83 22.49
CA GLY A 89 -3.48 9.66 23.29
C GLY A 89 -4.39 8.72 22.51
N SER A 90 -5.18 7.92 23.22
CA SER A 90 -5.99 6.89 22.59
C SER A 90 -7.25 7.43 21.91
N VAL A 91 -7.67 6.74 20.85
CA VAL A 91 -8.89 7.06 20.10
C VAL A 91 -9.62 5.76 19.80
N GLU A 92 -10.84 5.65 20.27
CA GLU A 92 -11.73 4.55 19.95
C GLU A 92 -13.05 5.12 19.42
N ILE A 93 -13.29 4.98 18.12
CA ILE A 93 -14.51 5.41 17.46
C ILE A 93 -15.11 4.17 16.80
N ASN A 94 -16.35 3.81 17.15
CA ASN A 94 -17.07 2.70 16.53
C ASN A 94 -18.52 3.13 16.31
N GLY A 95 -18.84 3.49 15.06
CA GLY A 95 -20.22 3.62 14.60
C GLY A 95 -20.89 2.26 14.37
N ALA A 96 -22.13 2.29 13.90
CA ALA A 96 -22.84 1.10 13.49
C ALA A 96 -22.25 0.51 12.20
N GLU A 97 -21.99 -0.78 12.22
CA GLU A 97 -21.45 -1.56 11.10
C GLU A 97 -22.31 -1.41 9.84
N LYS A 98 -21.62 -1.18 8.72
CA LYS A 98 -22.24 -0.98 7.41
C LYS A 98 -21.25 -1.33 6.31
N GLU A 99 -21.71 -2.16 5.37
CA GLU A 99 -20.96 -2.51 4.16
C GLU A 99 -20.70 -1.27 3.32
N THR A 100 -19.44 -0.98 3.00
CA THR A 100 -19.08 0.33 2.46
C THR A 100 -19.33 0.45 0.97
N PHE A 101 -19.21 -0.62 0.17
CA PHE A 101 -19.48 -0.58 -1.27
C PHE A 101 -19.78 -1.97 -1.85
N LEU A 102 -20.50 -1.99 -2.98
CA LEU A 102 -20.88 -3.20 -3.71
C LEU A 102 -20.76 -3.00 -5.22
N LYS A 103 -20.50 -4.09 -5.94
CA LYS A 103 -20.60 -4.15 -7.41
C LYS A 103 -22.07 -4.32 -7.84
N VAL A 104 -22.43 -3.75 -8.99
CA VAL A 104 -23.79 -3.87 -9.56
C VAL A 104 -23.94 -5.15 -10.39
N ALA A 105 -25.03 -5.89 -10.19
CA ALA A 105 -25.30 -7.16 -10.88
C ALA A 105 -25.70 -6.97 -12.36
N VAL A 106 -26.12 -5.77 -12.75
CA VAL A 106 -26.46 -5.37 -14.12
C VAL A 106 -26.04 -3.93 -14.35
N ASP A 107 -25.59 -3.60 -15.56
CA ASP A 107 -25.24 -2.23 -15.96
C ASP A 107 -26.42 -1.25 -15.72
N PRO A 108 -26.28 -0.26 -14.83
CA PRO A 108 -27.30 0.76 -14.61
C PRO A 108 -27.32 1.74 -15.79
N LEU A 109 -28.51 2.03 -16.33
CA LEU A 109 -28.64 2.85 -17.53
C LEU A 109 -29.31 4.20 -17.26
N LYS A 110 -29.06 5.16 -18.15
CA LYS A 110 -29.58 6.52 -18.06
C LYS A 110 -31.10 6.54 -17.98
N GLY A 111 -31.59 7.13 -16.89
CA GLY A 111 -33.03 7.24 -16.62
C GLY A 111 -33.60 6.11 -15.76
N ASP A 112 -32.82 5.10 -15.39
CA ASP A 112 -33.19 4.15 -14.35
C ASP A 112 -33.32 4.87 -12.99
N THR A 113 -34.17 4.32 -12.11
CA THR A 113 -34.40 4.83 -10.75
C THR A 113 -34.08 3.78 -9.68
N THR A 114 -33.44 2.68 -10.08
CA THR A 114 -33.12 1.53 -9.22
C THR A 114 -31.78 0.90 -9.62
N LEU A 115 -30.95 0.54 -8.65
CA LEU A 115 -29.78 -0.32 -8.85
C LEU A 115 -30.16 -1.74 -8.45
N THR A 116 -29.58 -2.74 -9.10
CA THR A 116 -29.58 -4.14 -8.65
C THR A 116 -28.15 -4.50 -8.30
N LEU A 117 -27.90 -4.85 -7.05
CA LEU A 117 -26.58 -5.15 -6.50
C LEU A 117 -26.30 -6.66 -6.60
N GLU A 118 -25.03 -7.07 -6.49
CA GLU A 118 -24.67 -8.50 -6.49
C GLU A 118 -25.16 -9.25 -5.24
N ALA A 119 -25.35 -8.55 -4.13
CA ALA A 119 -25.95 -9.04 -2.89
C ALA A 119 -26.91 -8.01 -2.27
N PRO A 120 -27.86 -8.42 -1.40
CA PRO A 120 -28.61 -7.49 -0.56
C PRO A 120 -27.64 -6.73 0.37
N PRO A 121 -27.65 -5.39 0.39
CA PRO A 121 -26.63 -4.61 1.08
C PRO A 121 -26.79 -4.66 2.61
N GLU A 122 -25.69 -4.82 3.34
CA GLU A 122 -25.71 -4.92 4.80
C GLU A 122 -25.55 -3.55 5.49
N GLY A 123 -26.41 -3.27 6.48
CA GLY A 123 -26.45 -2.01 7.22
C GLY A 123 -27.02 -0.79 6.46
N TRP A 124 -27.28 -0.88 5.15
CA TRP A 124 -27.82 0.24 4.36
C TRP A 124 -29.26 0.59 4.72
N GLN A 125 -29.59 1.89 4.68
CA GLN A 125 -30.91 2.41 5.06
C GLN A 125 -31.44 3.53 4.16
N VAL A 126 -32.75 3.77 4.22
CA VAL A 126 -33.40 4.89 3.53
C VAL A 126 -32.88 6.23 4.08
N GLY A 127 -32.41 7.10 3.19
CA GLY A 127 -31.76 8.37 3.53
C GLY A 127 -30.23 8.33 3.45
N ASP A 128 -29.60 7.15 3.32
CA ASP A 128 -28.15 7.07 3.08
C ASP A 128 -27.76 7.72 1.74
N ARG A 129 -26.58 8.35 1.73
CA ARG A 129 -25.93 8.89 0.53
C ARG A 129 -25.07 7.83 -0.13
N LEU A 130 -25.29 7.63 -1.42
CA LEU A 130 -24.53 6.75 -2.28
C LEU A 130 -23.77 7.54 -3.35
N VAL A 131 -22.66 7.00 -3.83
CA VAL A 131 -22.04 7.39 -5.10
C VAL A 131 -21.94 6.16 -5.99
N LEU A 132 -22.57 6.21 -7.16
CA LEU A 132 -22.41 5.24 -8.24
C LEU A 132 -21.24 5.68 -9.12
N THR A 133 -20.25 4.82 -9.34
CA THR A 133 -19.05 5.14 -10.13
C THR A 133 -19.38 5.37 -11.60
N GLY A 134 -18.80 6.40 -12.20
CA GLY A 134 -18.79 6.60 -13.65
C GLY A 134 -17.87 5.59 -14.33
N THR A 135 -18.33 5.01 -15.45
CA THR A 135 -17.61 3.90 -16.11
C THR A 135 -16.69 4.34 -17.25
N HIS A 136 -16.87 5.54 -17.82
CA HIS A 136 -16.07 6.05 -18.95
C HIS A 136 -15.03 7.09 -18.54
N LEU A 137 -13.84 7.02 -19.15
CA LEU A 137 -12.78 8.01 -18.93
C LEU A 137 -13.11 9.36 -19.57
N VAL A 138 -13.23 10.39 -18.72
CA VAL A 138 -13.47 11.76 -19.17
C VAL A 138 -12.16 12.48 -19.57
N SER A 139 -12.16 13.08 -20.76
CA SER A 139 -10.96 13.74 -21.31
C SER A 139 -10.63 15.07 -20.61
N THR A 140 -9.51 15.11 -19.89
CA THR A 140 -8.90 16.32 -19.28
C THR A 140 -8.25 17.27 -20.29
N LYS A 141 -8.14 16.86 -21.55
CA LYS A 141 -7.46 17.61 -22.61
C LYS A 141 -7.96 19.05 -22.75
N GLY A 142 -7.07 20.01 -22.51
CA GLY A 142 -7.33 21.44 -22.68
C GLY A 142 -7.21 22.23 -21.38
N THR A 143 -7.15 21.54 -20.22
CA THR A 143 -6.54 22.10 -19.02
C THR A 143 -5.13 22.63 -19.38
N PRO A 144 -4.76 23.84 -18.94
CA PRO A 144 -3.40 24.31 -19.07
C PRO A 144 -2.50 23.63 -18.03
N LYS A 145 -1.25 23.35 -18.40
CA LYS A 145 -0.21 22.88 -17.47
C LYS A 145 -0.18 23.74 -16.21
N ASP A 146 -0.03 23.10 -15.07
CA ASP A 146 0.04 23.69 -13.73
C ASP A 146 -1.29 24.31 -13.28
N GLN A 147 -2.43 23.83 -13.80
CA GLN A 147 -3.77 24.27 -13.37
C GLN A 147 -4.65 23.10 -12.88
N PRO A 148 -5.58 23.36 -11.93
CA PRO A 148 -6.55 22.38 -11.45
C PRO A 148 -7.46 21.85 -12.56
N ILE A 149 -7.71 20.55 -12.53
CA ILE A 149 -8.61 19.85 -13.43
C ILE A 149 -10.02 19.92 -12.86
N THR A 150 -10.94 20.42 -13.68
CA THR A 150 -12.33 20.74 -13.32
C THR A 150 -13.32 20.06 -14.27
N VAL A 151 -12.88 18.97 -14.91
CA VAL A 151 -13.76 18.13 -15.73
C VAL A 151 -14.70 17.37 -14.79
N ALA A 152 -15.99 17.34 -15.13
CA ALA A 152 -16.93 16.46 -14.45
C ALA A 152 -16.68 15.03 -14.93
N THR A 153 -16.50 14.11 -14.00
CA THR A 153 -16.62 12.66 -14.20
C THR A 153 -18.09 12.27 -14.39
N GLU A 154 -18.36 11.00 -14.66
CA GLU A 154 -19.72 10.45 -14.81
C GLU A 154 -20.22 9.77 -13.53
N ASP A 155 -19.56 10.02 -12.39
CA ASP A 155 -20.01 9.56 -11.06
C ASP A 155 -21.32 10.24 -10.65
N GLU A 156 -22.21 9.49 -9.98
CA GLU A 156 -23.53 9.98 -9.60
C GLU A 156 -23.80 9.86 -8.09
N GLU A 157 -23.97 11.01 -7.44
CA GLU A 157 -24.48 11.12 -6.08
C GLU A 157 -25.99 10.85 -6.03
N LEU A 158 -26.42 9.93 -5.17
CA LEU A 158 -27.79 9.43 -5.06
C LEU A 158 -28.21 9.30 -3.59
N VAL A 159 -29.50 9.43 -3.29
CA VAL A 159 -30.05 9.18 -1.93
C VAL A 159 -31.02 8.02 -1.94
N ILE A 160 -30.84 7.04 -1.04
CA ILE A 160 -31.74 5.88 -0.94
C ILE A 160 -33.16 6.32 -0.54
N THR A 161 -34.16 5.89 -1.31
CA THR A 161 -35.59 6.09 -1.00
C THR A 161 -36.32 4.79 -0.66
N ALA A 162 -35.83 3.63 -1.10
CA ALA A 162 -36.33 2.31 -0.68
C ALA A 162 -35.27 1.22 -0.93
N ILE A 163 -35.32 0.13 -0.15
CA ILE A 163 -34.52 -1.09 -0.33
C ILE A 163 -35.47 -2.28 -0.35
N ASN A 164 -35.28 -3.21 -1.28
CA ASN A 164 -36.06 -4.45 -1.40
C ASN A 164 -35.16 -5.60 -1.86
N GLY A 165 -34.49 -6.24 -0.91
CA GLY A 165 -33.46 -7.24 -1.21
C GLY A 165 -32.22 -6.58 -1.79
N ASP A 166 -31.75 -7.12 -2.91
CA ASP A 166 -30.67 -6.63 -3.78
C ASP A 166 -31.04 -5.38 -4.60
N VAL A 167 -32.30 -4.93 -4.58
CA VAL A 167 -32.76 -3.75 -5.35
C VAL A 167 -32.87 -2.50 -4.46
N VAL A 168 -32.07 -1.49 -4.79
CA VAL A 168 -32.06 -0.17 -4.14
C VAL A 168 -32.73 0.86 -5.05
N THR A 169 -33.71 1.63 -4.54
CA THR A 169 -34.39 2.73 -5.24
C THR A 169 -33.86 4.06 -4.74
N PHE A 170 -33.60 5.02 -5.64
CA PHE A 170 -33.02 6.31 -5.30
C PHE A 170 -33.88 7.51 -5.75
N ASP A 171 -33.51 8.72 -5.34
CA ASP A 171 -34.34 9.94 -5.32
C ASP A 171 -34.63 10.59 -6.68
N ARG A 172 -33.82 10.28 -7.69
CA ARG A 172 -33.83 10.89 -9.03
C ARG A 172 -33.43 9.87 -10.10
N PRO A 173 -33.79 10.02 -11.39
CA PRO A 173 -33.26 9.14 -12.44
C PRO A 173 -31.75 9.35 -12.66
N LEU A 174 -31.05 8.30 -13.09
CA LEU A 174 -29.65 8.38 -13.53
C LEU A 174 -29.50 9.36 -14.71
N GLN A 175 -28.41 10.11 -14.71
CA GLN A 175 -27.98 11.02 -15.76
C GLN A 175 -27.01 10.39 -16.74
N TYR A 176 -26.31 9.30 -16.41
CA TYR A 176 -25.34 8.63 -17.27
C TYR A 176 -25.71 7.16 -17.51
N ASP A 177 -25.09 6.56 -18.53
CA ASP A 177 -25.11 5.11 -18.74
C ASP A 177 -23.84 4.58 -18.06
N HIS A 178 -23.97 3.62 -17.14
CA HIS A 178 -22.87 3.06 -16.35
C HIS A 178 -22.53 1.66 -16.86
N GLU A 179 -22.41 1.51 -18.19
CA GLU A 179 -22.08 0.24 -18.83
C GLU A 179 -20.57 -0.02 -18.81
N GLY A 180 -20.18 -1.25 -18.46
CA GLY A 180 -18.81 -1.73 -18.62
C GLY A 180 -18.54 -2.24 -20.05
N PRO A 181 -17.27 -2.23 -20.52
CA PRO A 181 -16.92 -2.68 -21.87
C PRO A 181 -17.09 -4.19 -22.10
N ARG A 182 -17.29 -4.97 -21.02
CA ARG A 182 -17.58 -6.41 -21.04
C ARG A 182 -18.66 -6.76 -20.01
N ALA A 183 -19.20 -7.98 -20.08
CA ALA A 183 -20.30 -8.42 -19.22
C ALA A 183 -19.88 -8.63 -17.74
N ASP A 184 -18.59 -8.91 -17.52
CA ASP A 184 -17.92 -9.14 -16.23
C ASP A 184 -17.38 -7.86 -15.57
N LEU A 185 -17.17 -6.80 -16.35
CA LEU A 185 -16.71 -5.49 -15.87
C LEU A 185 -17.93 -4.62 -15.59
N LYS A 186 -18.04 -4.06 -14.38
CA LYS A 186 -19.28 -3.46 -13.85
C LYS A 186 -18.95 -2.28 -12.93
N ALA A 187 -19.86 -1.32 -12.87
CA ALA A 187 -19.77 -0.21 -11.92
C ALA A 187 -19.86 -0.68 -10.46
N TYR A 188 -19.29 0.11 -9.56
CA TYR A 188 -19.45 -0.02 -8.11
C TYR A 188 -20.36 1.10 -7.59
N VAL A 189 -21.00 0.85 -6.45
CA VAL A 189 -21.72 1.86 -5.69
C VAL A 189 -21.27 1.82 -4.23
N ALA A 190 -20.82 2.96 -3.71
CA ALA A 190 -20.33 3.12 -2.35
C ALA A 190 -21.28 3.96 -1.50
N ASN A 191 -21.42 3.61 -0.23
CA ASN A 191 -22.26 4.27 0.77
C ASN A 191 -21.39 5.10 1.72
N TYR A 192 -21.63 6.41 1.75
CA TYR A 192 -20.82 7.36 2.52
C TYR A 192 -21.45 7.72 3.87
N SER A 193 -22.70 7.37 4.11
CA SER A 193 -23.43 7.74 5.33
C SER A 193 -23.05 6.85 6.51
N ARG A 194 -22.55 7.48 7.59
CA ARG A 194 -22.33 6.84 8.90
C ARG A 194 -23.09 7.56 10.01
N ASN A 195 -23.28 6.88 11.14
CA ASN A 195 -23.99 7.44 12.30
C ASN A 195 -23.06 8.22 13.26
N VAL A 196 -21.75 7.91 13.26
CA VAL A 196 -20.71 8.79 13.79
C VAL A 196 -20.21 9.72 12.67
N VAL A 197 -20.28 11.03 12.88
CA VAL A 197 -19.92 12.04 11.87
C VAL A 197 -18.97 13.10 12.45
N ILE A 198 -17.90 13.38 11.74
CA ILE A 198 -16.99 14.51 11.98
C ILE A 198 -17.03 15.38 10.72
N GLU A 199 -17.45 16.63 10.86
CA GLU A 199 -17.77 17.51 9.72
C GLU A 199 -17.31 18.96 9.94
N THR A 200 -17.08 19.73 8.88
CA THR A 200 -16.90 21.20 8.98
C THR A 200 -18.26 21.92 8.98
N GLU A 201 -18.46 22.90 9.86
CA GLU A 201 -19.64 23.76 9.83
C GLU A 201 -19.74 24.55 8.50
N ASN A 202 -20.93 24.58 7.88
CA ASN A 202 -21.23 25.35 6.66
C ASN A 202 -20.25 25.08 5.49
N ALA A 203 -19.73 23.86 5.36
CA ALA A 203 -18.52 23.59 4.58
C ALA A 203 -18.54 24.00 3.09
N GLU A 204 -19.72 24.05 2.44
CA GLU A 204 -19.90 24.57 1.07
C GLU A 204 -19.62 26.08 0.94
N ALA A 205 -19.75 26.84 2.04
CA ALA A 205 -19.69 28.29 2.07
C ALA A 205 -18.40 28.84 2.70
N VAL A 206 -17.70 28.05 3.52
CA VAL A 206 -16.44 28.46 4.17
C VAL A 206 -15.26 28.33 3.20
N PRO A 207 -14.27 29.24 3.25
CA PRO A 207 -13.02 29.05 2.51
C PRO A 207 -12.27 27.80 2.97
N VAL A 208 -11.63 27.09 2.03
CA VAL A 208 -10.86 25.86 2.31
C VAL A 208 -9.92 26.00 3.51
N HIS A 209 -9.15 27.09 3.60
CA HIS A 209 -8.20 27.34 4.70
C HIS A 209 -8.83 27.49 6.10
N GLN A 210 -10.17 27.54 6.22
CA GLN A 210 -10.91 27.64 7.49
C GLN A 210 -11.60 26.33 7.89
N ARG A 211 -11.54 25.29 7.04
CA ARG A 211 -12.09 23.96 7.31
C ARG A 211 -11.40 23.24 8.47
N GLY A 212 -12.12 22.30 9.07
CA GLY A 212 -11.58 21.37 10.04
C GLY A 212 -10.57 20.39 9.44
N HIS A 213 -9.86 19.66 10.29
CA HIS A 213 -8.99 18.54 9.89
C HIS A 213 -8.91 17.55 11.05
N VAL A 214 -8.47 16.32 10.79
CA VAL A 214 -8.22 15.31 11.83
C VAL A 214 -6.78 14.81 11.74
N MET A 215 -6.04 14.90 12.85
CA MET A 215 -4.68 14.40 12.99
C MET A 215 -4.58 13.51 14.23
N LEU A 216 -4.42 12.20 14.01
CA LEU A 216 -4.23 11.21 15.06
C LEU A 216 -2.74 10.89 15.09
N MET A 217 -2.03 11.36 16.13
CA MET A 217 -0.58 11.45 16.13
C MET A 217 0.10 10.74 17.30
N HIS A 218 1.23 10.07 17.04
CA HIS A 218 2.16 9.51 18.02
C HIS A 218 1.62 8.38 18.92
N SER A 219 0.37 7.95 18.74
CA SER A 219 -0.26 6.82 19.41
C SER A 219 -0.67 5.78 18.38
N ASN A 220 -0.34 4.51 18.61
CA ASN A 220 -0.90 3.37 17.87
C ASN A 220 -2.13 2.75 18.55
N ASP A 221 -2.53 3.23 19.74
CA ASP A 221 -3.80 2.92 20.39
C ASP A 221 -4.94 3.73 19.74
N VAL A 222 -5.20 3.44 18.46
CA VAL A 222 -6.15 4.15 17.60
C VAL A 222 -6.97 3.16 16.78
N ALA A 223 -8.29 3.21 16.96
CA ALA A 223 -9.27 2.51 16.14
C ALA A 223 -10.39 3.46 15.71
N VAL A 224 -10.64 3.52 14.41
CA VAL A 224 -11.74 4.28 13.80
C VAL A 224 -12.56 3.33 12.94
N ARG A 225 -13.78 3.03 13.37
CA ARG A 225 -14.72 2.15 12.66
C ARG A 225 -16.02 2.86 12.31
N TYR A 226 -16.45 2.70 11.07
CA TYR A 226 -17.76 3.15 10.58
C TYR A 226 -18.06 4.62 10.93
N ALA A 227 -17.09 5.51 10.68
CA ALA A 227 -17.19 6.94 10.93
C ALA A 227 -17.06 7.75 9.62
N GLU A 228 -17.82 8.84 9.53
CA GLU A 228 -17.83 9.74 8.37
C GLU A 228 -16.98 10.99 8.63
N PHE A 229 -16.12 11.32 7.68
CA PHE A 229 -15.24 12.50 7.64
C PHE A 229 -15.67 13.40 6.49
N SER A 230 -16.54 14.37 6.78
CA SER A 230 -17.31 15.12 5.78
C SER A 230 -16.83 16.57 5.62
N GLU A 231 -16.38 16.91 4.41
CA GLU A 231 -15.88 18.23 4.02
C GLU A 231 -14.78 18.75 4.97
N LEU A 232 -13.89 17.84 5.37
CA LEU A 232 -12.71 18.09 6.19
C LEU A 232 -11.46 18.29 5.30
N GLY A 233 -10.36 18.63 5.96
CA GLY A 233 -9.11 19.00 5.30
C GLY A 233 -9.07 20.47 4.90
N ARG A 234 -7.90 21.09 5.06
CA ARG A 234 -7.60 22.47 4.61
C ARG A 234 -6.22 22.66 3.99
N THR A 235 -5.40 21.60 3.90
CA THR A 235 -4.27 21.60 2.96
C THR A 235 -4.86 21.49 1.55
N ASP A 236 -4.76 22.55 0.76
CA ASP A 236 -5.28 22.60 -0.60
C ASP A 236 -4.22 22.02 -1.57
N LYS A 237 -4.51 20.90 -2.23
CA LYS A 237 -3.59 20.28 -3.20
C LYS A 237 -3.72 20.86 -4.61
N SER A 238 -4.72 21.70 -4.87
CA SER A 238 -4.88 22.43 -6.14
C SER A 238 -3.84 23.54 -6.29
N GLU A 239 -3.45 24.15 -5.17
CA GLU A 239 -2.28 25.02 -5.06
C GLU A 239 -1.09 24.28 -4.41
N ARG A 240 0.06 24.96 -4.26
CA ARG A 240 1.25 24.38 -3.64
C ARG A 240 1.16 24.52 -2.12
N ALA A 241 1.41 23.43 -1.40
CA ALA A 241 1.46 23.37 0.06
C ALA A 241 2.91 23.44 0.58
N PHE A 242 3.06 23.95 1.80
CA PHE A 242 4.36 24.21 2.41
C PHE A 242 4.47 23.57 3.80
N ASP A 243 5.67 23.17 4.16
CA ASP A 243 5.99 22.88 5.55
C ASP A 243 6.01 24.18 6.36
N VAL A 244 5.38 24.16 7.54
CA VAL A 244 5.16 25.37 8.33
C VAL A 244 6.47 26.05 8.77
N GLY A 245 7.57 25.29 8.83
CA GLY A 245 8.91 25.81 9.14
C GLY A 245 9.58 26.58 8.00
N ASP A 246 9.12 26.42 6.76
CA ASP A 246 9.69 27.06 5.57
C ASP A 246 9.07 28.44 5.27
N LEU A 247 7.94 28.74 5.90
CA LEU A 247 7.22 29.99 5.73
C LEU A 247 7.85 31.13 6.54
N ALA A 248 8.31 32.17 5.84
CA ALA A 248 8.94 33.34 6.49
C ALA A 248 7.94 34.22 7.27
N ASN A 249 6.68 34.24 6.84
CA ASN A 249 5.54 34.79 7.57
C ASN A 249 4.39 33.79 7.43
N ILE A 250 3.60 33.61 8.49
CA ILE A 250 2.43 32.73 8.50
C ILE A 250 1.20 33.62 8.63
N GLU A 251 0.34 33.56 7.64
CA GLU A 251 -0.95 34.25 7.55
C GLU A 251 -2.10 33.22 7.68
N PRO A 252 -3.33 33.62 8.07
CA PRO A 252 -4.45 32.69 8.30
C PRO A 252 -4.88 31.86 7.08
N ASP A 253 -4.47 32.27 5.87
CA ASP A 253 -4.73 31.60 4.59
C ASP A 253 -3.50 30.86 4.02
N SER A 254 -2.44 30.67 4.82
CA SER A 254 -1.23 29.96 4.39
C SER A 254 -1.51 28.46 4.19
N ASN A 255 -1.29 27.97 2.96
CA ASN A 255 -1.48 26.56 2.62
C ASN A 255 -0.36 25.68 3.23
N VAL A 256 -0.61 25.13 4.42
CA VAL A 256 0.33 24.31 5.18
C VAL A 256 -0.01 22.83 5.03
N LYS A 257 1.01 21.97 4.86
CA LYS A 257 0.89 20.51 4.77
C LYS A 257 0.34 19.87 6.07
N GLY A 258 -0.23 18.68 5.94
CA GLY A 258 -0.64 17.87 7.10
C GLY A 258 -1.98 18.27 7.72
N ARG A 259 -2.86 18.98 7.00
CA ARG A 259 -4.23 19.32 7.45
C ARG A 259 -5.23 18.63 6.52
N TYR A 260 -5.34 17.32 6.66
CA TYR A 260 -6.11 16.43 5.79
C TYR A 260 -7.40 15.94 6.46
N SER A 261 -8.25 15.21 5.71
CA SER A 261 -9.53 14.73 6.23
C SER A 261 -9.37 13.75 7.38
N LEU A 262 -8.51 12.74 7.20
CA LEU A 262 -8.03 11.85 8.27
C LEU A 262 -6.52 11.58 8.09
N HIS A 263 -5.71 11.96 9.08
CA HIS A 263 -4.25 11.83 9.04
C HIS A 263 -3.73 11.04 10.23
N ILE A 264 -3.25 9.82 9.98
CA ILE A 264 -2.50 8.99 10.93
C ILE A 264 -1.02 9.37 10.83
N HIS A 265 -0.45 9.87 11.92
CA HIS A 265 0.85 10.56 11.92
C HIS A 265 1.81 10.02 12.97
N ARG A 266 2.86 9.30 12.52
CA ARG A 266 3.95 8.79 13.37
C ARG A 266 3.49 7.76 14.40
N SER A 267 2.68 6.80 13.98
CA SER A 267 2.02 5.82 14.83
C SER A 267 2.47 4.39 14.51
N GLY A 268 3.41 3.87 15.30
CA GLY A 268 3.65 2.42 15.40
C GLY A 268 4.51 1.75 14.32
N VAL A 269 5.35 2.44 13.55
CA VAL A 269 6.30 1.78 12.60
C VAL A 269 7.16 0.73 13.32
N ASP A 270 7.63 1.05 14.51
CA ASP A 270 8.45 0.17 15.35
C ASP A 270 7.61 -0.93 16.08
N ASP A 271 6.28 -0.91 15.94
CA ASP A 271 5.35 -1.83 16.62
C ASP A 271 4.44 -2.52 15.59
N GLN A 272 4.94 -3.63 15.06
CA GLN A 272 4.27 -4.43 14.04
C GLN A 272 3.10 -5.29 14.59
N ALA A 273 2.72 -5.17 15.88
CA ALA A 273 1.88 -6.16 16.56
C ALA A 273 0.36 -5.89 16.67
N HIS A 274 -0.23 -4.68 16.70
CA HIS A 274 0.26 -3.32 16.96
C HIS A 274 -0.11 -2.21 15.93
N PRO A 275 -0.90 -2.42 14.84
CA PRO A 275 -1.26 -1.35 13.90
C PRO A 275 -2.43 -0.47 14.37
N VAL A 276 -2.47 0.76 13.84
CA VAL A 276 -3.67 1.61 13.83
C VAL A 276 -4.73 0.98 12.93
N ILE A 277 -6.01 1.01 13.33
CA ILE A 277 -7.12 0.50 12.52
C ILE A 277 -8.02 1.64 12.01
N VAL A 278 -8.28 1.66 10.70
CA VAL A 278 -9.34 2.47 10.07
C VAL A 278 -10.19 1.55 9.19
N GLU A 279 -11.45 1.35 9.57
CA GLU A 279 -12.30 0.28 9.04
C GLU A 279 -13.71 0.79 8.72
N GLY A 280 -14.22 0.53 7.51
CA GLY A 280 -15.58 0.94 7.14
C GLY A 280 -15.82 2.46 7.13
N ALA A 281 -14.77 3.29 7.16
CA ALA A 281 -14.88 4.74 7.29
C ALA A 281 -15.08 5.43 5.93
N SER A 282 -15.68 6.62 5.95
CA SER A 282 -15.95 7.40 4.73
C SER A 282 -15.28 8.77 4.78
N VAL A 283 -14.67 9.19 3.67
CA VAL A 283 -14.17 10.56 3.43
C VAL A 283 -14.94 11.17 2.27
N TRP A 284 -15.43 12.40 2.45
CA TRP A 284 -16.20 13.14 1.45
C TRP A 284 -15.68 14.57 1.30
N GLY A 285 -15.38 15.02 0.07
CA GLY A 285 -15.13 16.43 -0.23
C GLY A 285 -13.83 16.98 0.35
N SER A 286 -12.71 16.29 0.10
CA SER A 286 -11.39 16.66 0.65
C SER A 286 -10.61 17.54 -0.33
N PRO A 287 -10.21 18.79 0.04
CA PRO A 287 -9.46 19.71 -0.84
C PRO A 287 -7.96 19.37 -0.95
N GLY A 288 -7.51 18.40 -0.15
CA GLY A 288 -6.22 17.74 -0.23
C GLY A 288 -6.40 16.25 -0.02
N TRP A 289 -5.34 15.55 0.35
CA TRP A 289 -5.40 14.10 0.58
C TRP A 289 -6.52 13.68 1.55
N GLY A 290 -7.15 12.54 1.26
CA GLY A 290 -8.28 12.00 2.01
C GLY A 290 -7.83 11.25 3.27
N PHE A 291 -7.50 9.97 3.09
CA PHE A 291 -6.89 9.12 4.09
C PHE A 291 -5.36 9.20 3.98
N VAL A 292 -4.69 9.61 5.07
CA VAL A 292 -3.23 9.80 5.09
C VAL A 292 -2.59 8.92 6.14
N HIS A 293 -1.61 8.15 5.68
CA HIS A 293 -0.77 7.21 6.40
C HIS A 293 0.66 7.79 6.34
N HIS A 294 1.18 8.32 7.45
CA HIS A 294 2.48 8.98 7.49
C HIS A 294 3.31 8.36 8.60
N ASP A 295 4.46 7.75 8.25
CA ASP A 295 5.44 7.21 9.21
C ASP A 295 4.74 6.29 10.25
N SER A 296 3.87 5.39 9.79
CA SER A 296 3.00 4.57 10.67
C SER A 296 2.94 3.10 10.25
N ASN A 297 2.39 2.26 11.14
CA ASN A 297 1.87 0.92 10.84
C ASN A 297 0.34 0.98 10.95
N ALA A 298 -0.38 0.81 9.85
CA ALA A 298 -1.84 0.93 9.83
C ALA A 298 -2.53 -0.07 8.90
N ILE A 299 -3.74 -0.48 9.28
CA ILE A 299 -4.66 -1.25 8.44
C ILE A 299 -5.82 -0.34 8.05
N PHE A 300 -6.00 -0.13 6.75
CA PHE A 300 -7.18 0.52 6.17
C PHE A 300 -8.01 -0.57 5.47
N ALA A 301 -9.19 -0.89 6.02
CA ALA A 301 -10.10 -1.92 5.51
C ALA A 301 -11.48 -1.35 5.16
N ASP A 302 -12.09 -1.75 4.04
CA ASP A 302 -13.47 -1.37 3.67
C ASP A 302 -13.74 0.17 3.69
N ASN A 303 -12.76 1.03 3.37
CA ASN A 303 -12.98 2.48 3.44
C ASN A 303 -13.38 3.08 2.08
N ALA A 304 -14.22 4.12 2.09
CA ALA A 304 -14.62 4.85 0.88
C ALA A 304 -14.16 6.31 0.91
N ALA A 305 -13.48 6.75 -0.16
CA ALA A 305 -13.16 8.16 -0.39
C ALA A 305 -13.92 8.69 -1.63
N TYR A 306 -14.50 9.89 -1.54
CA TYR A 306 -15.15 10.58 -2.65
C TYR A 306 -14.79 12.07 -2.71
N ASP A 307 -14.66 12.57 -3.94
CA ASP A 307 -14.37 13.96 -4.29
C ASP A 307 -13.12 14.48 -3.58
N VAL A 308 -12.00 13.79 -3.83
CA VAL A 308 -10.70 14.14 -3.27
C VAL A 308 -9.86 14.87 -4.30
N PHE A 309 -9.36 16.04 -3.93
CA PHE A 309 -8.37 16.76 -4.72
C PHE A 309 -6.95 16.35 -4.30
N GLY A 310 -6.18 15.82 -5.24
CA GLY A 310 -4.98 15.04 -4.97
C GLY A 310 -5.32 13.57 -4.70
N ALA A 311 -4.40 12.85 -4.06
CA ALA A 311 -4.56 11.42 -3.82
C ALA A 311 -5.59 11.07 -2.72
N ALA A 312 -6.45 10.08 -2.97
CA ALA A 312 -7.52 9.68 -2.06
C ALA A 312 -7.00 8.91 -0.83
N PHE A 313 -6.06 7.99 -1.05
CA PHE A 313 -5.31 7.27 -0.02
C PHE A 313 -3.81 7.51 -0.24
N VAL A 314 -3.06 7.80 0.84
CA VAL A 314 -1.64 8.21 0.75
C VAL A 314 -0.78 7.57 1.84
N ALA A 315 0.29 6.88 1.44
CA ALA A 315 1.47 6.61 2.26
C ALA A 315 2.52 7.69 1.94
N GLU A 316 2.89 8.53 2.91
CA GLU A 316 3.54 9.84 2.68
C GLU A 316 5.08 9.79 2.57
N THR A 317 5.77 9.04 3.43
CA THR A 317 7.22 9.22 3.67
C THR A 317 8.13 8.08 3.22
N GLY A 318 7.60 6.88 3.03
CA GLY A 318 8.32 5.75 2.43
C GLY A 318 8.55 4.55 3.35
N ASN A 319 8.43 4.75 4.65
CA ASN A 319 8.63 3.73 5.69
C ASN A 319 7.31 3.17 6.28
N GLU A 320 6.15 3.59 5.73
CA GLU A 320 4.85 3.07 6.12
C GLU A 320 4.74 1.55 5.90
N THR A 321 4.04 0.89 6.83
CA THR A 321 3.81 -0.57 6.84
C THR A 321 2.35 -0.89 7.15
N GLY A 322 1.92 -2.12 6.85
CA GLY A 322 0.55 -2.58 7.07
C GLY A 322 -0.20 -2.78 5.75
N ARG A 323 -1.53 -2.75 5.79
CA ARG A 323 -2.39 -3.25 4.69
C ARG A 323 -3.52 -2.29 4.36
N TRP A 324 -3.73 -2.06 3.06
CA TRP A 324 -4.92 -1.46 2.50
C TRP A 324 -5.71 -2.56 1.76
N VAL A 325 -6.81 -3.00 2.37
CA VAL A 325 -7.66 -4.08 1.87
C VAL A 325 -9.06 -3.56 1.55
N ASP A 326 -9.58 -3.91 0.37
CA ASP A 326 -10.95 -3.61 -0.06
C ASP A 326 -11.36 -2.14 0.15
N ASN A 327 -10.51 -1.17 -0.19
CA ASN A 327 -10.88 0.25 -0.13
C ASN A 327 -11.33 0.75 -1.51
N ILE A 328 -12.25 1.71 -1.55
CA ILE A 328 -12.71 2.35 -2.80
C ILE A 328 -12.40 3.85 -2.83
N ALA A 329 -11.78 4.29 -3.91
CA ALA A 329 -11.53 5.69 -4.23
C ALA A 329 -12.35 6.09 -5.47
N ILE A 330 -13.32 6.99 -5.30
CA ILE A 330 -14.17 7.51 -6.38
C ILE A 330 -13.85 9.00 -6.58
N LYS A 331 -13.69 9.44 -7.83
CA LYS A 331 -13.50 10.87 -8.19
C LYS A 331 -12.29 11.49 -7.47
N SER A 332 -11.09 11.06 -7.88
CA SER A 332 -9.84 11.74 -7.51
C SER A 332 -9.39 12.67 -8.64
N LEU A 333 -9.38 13.97 -8.36
CA LEU A 333 -8.97 15.02 -9.30
C LEU A 333 -7.61 15.60 -8.91
N GLY A 334 -6.98 16.35 -9.82
CA GLY A 334 -5.69 16.98 -9.53
C GLY A 334 -5.30 18.10 -10.48
N VAL A 335 -4.00 18.39 -10.52
CA VAL A 335 -3.39 19.41 -11.37
C VAL A 335 -2.78 18.75 -12.61
N ASP A 336 -2.93 19.38 -13.79
CA ASP A 336 -2.22 18.99 -15.03
C ASP A 336 -0.70 19.24 -14.87
N HIS A 337 0.01 18.31 -14.21
CA HIS A 337 1.38 18.50 -13.74
C HIS A 337 2.30 17.30 -14.06
N ILE A 338 3.62 17.53 -14.07
CA ILE A 338 4.62 16.48 -14.33
C ILE A 338 5.06 15.84 -13.02
N VAL A 339 4.54 14.65 -12.71
CA VAL A 339 4.84 13.88 -11.49
C VAL A 339 6.35 13.67 -11.27
N LYS A 340 7.07 13.17 -12.29
CA LYS A 340 8.40 12.53 -12.14
C LYS A 340 9.63 13.44 -11.97
N ASN A 341 9.56 14.67 -12.49
CA ASN A 341 10.70 15.62 -12.51
C ASN A 341 10.22 17.08 -12.30
N GLY A 342 9.12 17.26 -11.55
CA GLY A 342 8.51 18.57 -11.30
C GLY A 342 9.02 19.25 -10.04
N ASP A 343 8.58 20.49 -9.82
CA ASP A 343 8.91 21.25 -8.60
C ASP A 343 8.30 20.61 -7.35
N ASP A 344 7.16 19.93 -7.47
CA ASP A 344 6.52 19.14 -6.40
C ASP A 344 7.47 18.09 -5.78
N VAL A 345 8.33 17.45 -6.58
CA VAL A 345 9.32 16.48 -6.08
C VAL A 345 10.39 17.18 -5.26
N ASN A 346 10.85 18.37 -5.68
CA ASN A 346 11.81 19.17 -4.92
C ASN A 346 11.18 19.83 -3.68
N ALA A 347 9.84 19.90 -3.63
CA ALA A 347 9.05 20.49 -2.56
C ALA A 347 8.56 19.47 -1.53
N PHE A 348 8.72 18.17 -1.82
CA PHE A 348 8.03 17.07 -1.15
C PHE A 348 6.51 17.33 -1.01
N ASP A 349 5.88 17.84 -2.07
CA ASP A 349 4.45 18.17 -2.13
C ASP A 349 3.75 17.28 -3.15
N LEU A 350 3.67 16.01 -2.81
CA LEU A 350 3.39 14.91 -3.72
C LEU A 350 1.87 14.64 -3.87
N GLY A 351 1.51 13.70 -4.74
CA GLY A 351 0.11 13.28 -4.96
C GLY A 351 -0.84 14.36 -5.48
N ARG A 352 -0.33 15.43 -6.12
CA ARG A 352 -1.13 16.58 -6.61
C ARG A 352 -1.83 16.37 -7.96
N THR A 353 -1.47 15.35 -8.72
CA THR A 353 -2.04 15.06 -10.06
C THR A 353 -3.38 14.33 -10.02
N GLY A 354 -3.87 13.95 -8.83
CA GLY A 354 -4.99 13.02 -8.67
C GLY A 354 -4.48 11.58 -8.75
N THR A 355 -4.93 10.73 -7.84
CA THR A 355 -4.56 9.32 -7.73
C THR A 355 -5.54 8.63 -6.77
N GLY A 356 -5.96 7.40 -7.05
CA GLY A 356 -6.70 6.61 -6.07
C GLY A 356 -5.82 6.32 -4.85
N PHE A 357 -4.75 5.55 -5.07
CA PHE A 357 -3.85 5.05 -4.04
C PHE A 357 -2.39 5.47 -4.33
N TRP A 358 -1.82 6.33 -3.49
CA TRP A 358 -0.44 6.82 -3.60
C TRP A 358 0.46 6.16 -2.57
N PHE A 359 1.55 5.55 -3.05
CA PHE A 359 2.53 4.86 -2.22
C PHE A 359 3.91 5.51 -2.38
N GLN A 360 4.36 6.23 -1.36
CA GLN A 360 5.76 6.65 -1.28
C GLN A 360 6.69 5.47 -0.92
N GLY A 361 6.17 4.51 -0.14
CA GLY A 361 6.86 3.30 0.30
C GLY A 361 6.48 2.06 -0.52
N ARG A 362 7.07 0.91 -0.17
CA ARG A 362 6.80 -0.39 -0.83
C ARG A 362 6.29 -1.46 0.15
N LEU A 363 6.17 -1.15 1.44
CA LEU A 363 5.75 -2.09 2.50
C LEU A 363 4.29 -1.92 2.97
N VAL A 364 3.51 -1.03 2.34
CA VAL A 364 2.05 -1.07 2.46
C VAL A 364 1.51 -2.03 1.40
N GLU A 365 0.80 -3.05 1.86
CA GLU A 365 0.18 -4.10 1.04
C GLU A 365 -1.14 -3.60 0.46
N ALA A 366 -1.41 -3.88 -0.82
CA ALA A 366 -2.62 -3.43 -1.51
C ALA A 366 -3.41 -4.63 -2.05
N VAL A 367 -4.57 -4.91 -1.46
CA VAL A 367 -5.43 -6.05 -1.83
C VAL A 367 -6.86 -5.59 -2.13
N GLY A 368 -7.45 -6.03 -3.24
CA GLY A 368 -8.88 -5.85 -3.52
C GLY A 368 -9.39 -4.40 -3.68
N ASN A 369 -8.49 -3.41 -3.69
CA ASN A 369 -8.87 -2.00 -3.73
C ASN A 369 -9.38 -1.59 -5.11
N VAL A 370 -10.31 -0.63 -5.14
CA VAL A 370 -10.96 -0.14 -6.35
C VAL A 370 -10.69 1.36 -6.54
N ALA A 371 -10.18 1.76 -7.70
CA ALA A 371 -10.01 3.17 -8.07
C ALA A 371 -10.87 3.53 -9.30
N ALA A 372 -11.81 4.46 -9.13
CA ALA A 372 -12.76 4.87 -10.16
C ALA A 372 -12.73 6.39 -10.40
N GLY A 373 -12.83 6.81 -11.66
CA GLY A 373 -12.96 8.23 -12.01
C GLY A 373 -11.72 9.06 -11.65
N VAL A 374 -10.54 8.65 -12.12
CA VAL A 374 -9.25 9.35 -11.89
C VAL A 374 -8.68 9.87 -13.22
N PRO A 375 -9.29 10.90 -13.82
CA PRO A 375 -9.08 11.23 -15.24
C PRO A 375 -7.75 11.92 -15.58
N SER A 376 -6.88 12.14 -14.58
CA SER A 376 -5.63 12.91 -14.70
C SER A 376 -4.40 12.27 -14.04
N GLY A 377 -4.52 11.00 -13.66
CA GLY A 377 -3.50 10.28 -12.92
C GLY A 377 -3.76 8.78 -12.92
N ALA A 378 -3.13 8.06 -11.99
CA ALA A 378 -3.28 6.62 -11.91
C ALA A 378 -4.31 6.19 -10.85
N GLY A 379 -4.95 5.05 -11.05
CA GLY A 379 -5.64 4.37 -9.95
C GLY A 379 -4.67 4.06 -8.81
N PHE A 380 -3.49 3.54 -9.16
CA PHE A 380 -2.42 3.18 -8.22
C PHE A 380 -1.09 3.81 -8.66
N THR A 381 -0.43 4.54 -7.77
CA THR A 381 0.88 5.17 -8.02
C THR A 381 1.91 4.75 -6.98
N TYR A 382 2.96 4.04 -7.39
CA TYR A 382 4.16 3.80 -6.58
C TYR A 382 5.25 4.81 -6.94
N PHE A 383 5.59 5.74 -6.05
CA PHE A 383 6.48 6.86 -6.32
C PHE A 383 7.61 6.99 -5.31
N HIS A 384 8.82 6.62 -5.71
CA HIS A 384 9.97 6.52 -4.78
C HIS A 384 11.00 7.61 -5.06
N ARG A 385 10.57 8.87 -5.05
CA ARG A 385 11.43 10.04 -5.28
C ARG A 385 11.05 11.19 -4.33
N GLY A 386 12.08 11.85 -3.81
CA GLY A 386 11.98 13.06 -3.01
C GLY A 386 13.36 13.71 -2.88
N PRO A 387 13.48 14.82 -2.15
CA PRO A 387 14.77 15.41 -1.79
C PRO A 387 15.55 14.52 -0.81
N ASP A 388 16.87 14.72 -0.74
CA ASP A 388 17.74 14.00 0.19
C ASP A 388 17.35 14.29 1.65
N GLY A 389 16.69 13.32 2.30
CA GLY A 389 16.33 13.36 3.72
C GLY A 389 14.84 13.50 4.05
N ASP A 390 13.96 13.73 3.06
CA ASP A 390 12.51 13.76 3.27
C ASP A 390 11.87 12.36 3.14
N LEU A 391 12.50 11.46 2.37
CA LEU A 391 12.19 10.02 2.42
C LEU A 391 12.74 9.44 3.74
N ILE A 392 11.86 8.87 4.55
CA ILE A 392 12.26 8.18 5.78
C ILE A 392 12.76 6.78 5.40
N ALA A 393 13.88 6.36 5.97
CA ALA A 393 14.43 5.04 5.73
C ALA A 393 13.54 3.95 6.33
N VAL A 394 13.35 2.87 5.57
CA VAL A 394 12.68 1.64 6.03
C VAL A 394 13.60 0.92 7.01
N ASP A 395 13.11 0.58 8.21
CA ASP A 395 13.79 -0.40 9.07
C ASP A 395 13.60 -1.80 8.47
N PRO A 396 14.67 -2.55 8.13
CA PRO A 396 14.55 -3.94 7.70
C PRO A 396 13.67 -4.83 8.59
N ALA A 397 13.66 -4.60 9.90
CA ALA A 397 12.86 -5.40 10.84
C ALA A 397 11.34 -5.19 10.69
N SER A 398 10.88 -4.14 9.99
CA SER A 398 9.47 -3.93 9.68
C SER A 398 9.00 -4.62 8.39
N SER A 399 9.92 -5.29 7.66
CA SER A 399 9.62 -6.14 6.51
C SER A 399 9.58 -7.61 6.90
N GLY A 400 8.62 -8.38 6.38
CA GLY A 400 8.63 -9.85 6.52
C GLY A 400 9.91 -10.49 5.96
N LEU A 401 10.49 -9.89 4.93
CA LEU A 401 11.73 -10.33 4.28
C LEU A 401 12.96 -9.54 4.73
N ALA A 402 13.09 -9.30 6.04
CA ALA A 402 14.15 -8.50 6.65
C ALA A 402 15.58 -8.83 6.15
N ASP A 403 15.92 -10.11 5.95
CA ASP A 403 17.27 -10.49 5.49
C ASP A 403 17.56 -10.07 4.04
N ALA A 404 16.53 -9.88 3.20
CA ALA A 404 16.70 -9.34 1.85
C ALA A 404 17.27 -7.91 1.88
N LEU A 405 17.10 -7.23 3.02
CA LEU A 405 17.58 -5.87 3.31
C LEU A 405 18.86 -5.88 4.18
N ARG A 406 19.47 -7.07 4.36
CA ARG A 406 20.86 -7.32 4.81
C ARG A 406 21.31 -6.69 6.14
N TYR A 407 20.47 -6.78 7.16
CA TYR A 407 20.86 -6.44 8.55
C TYR A 407 21.33 -4.98 8.72
N LEU A 408 20.89 -4.08 7.83
CA LEU A 408 21.17 -2.66 7.91
C LEU A 408 20.26 -2.00 8.96
N ALA A 409 20.69 -0.86 9.50
CA ALA A 409 19.87 -0.08 10.44
C ALA A 409 18.78 0.78 9.75
N GLY A 410 18.69 0.70 8.42
CA GLY A 410 17.75 1.46 7.60
C GLY A 410 18.12 1.36 6.11
N VAL A 411 17.13 1.26 5.23
CA VAL A 411 17.31 1.23 3.77
C VAL A 411 16.45 2.29 3.07
N ASP A 412 16.89 2.75 1.90
CA ASP A 412 16.12 3.66 1.06
C ASP A 412 14.79 2.99 0.62
N PRO A 413 13.62 3.67 0.68
CA PRO A 413 12.33 3.13 0.25
C PRO A 413 12.28 2.57 -1.20
N ASN A 414 13.22 2.94 -2.06
CA ASN A 414 13.40 2.33 -3.38
C ASN A 414 13.85 0.86 -3.32
N ILE A 415 14.50 0.41 -2.25
CA ILE A 415 15.18 -0.89 -2.21
C ILE A 415 14.21 -2.07 -2.08
N PRO A 416 13.34 -2.16 -1.03
CA PRO A 416 12.49 -3.33 -0.81
C PRO A 416 11.59 -3.63 -2.01
N ALA A 417 11.20 -4.88 -2.22
CA ALA A 417 10.11 -5.19 -3.14
C ALA A 417 8.79 -4.56 -2.67
N ILE A 418 7.80 -4.45 -3.57
CA ILE A 418 6.41 -4.22 -3.14
C ILE A 418 5.97 -5.47 -2.38
N SER A 419 5.55 -5.33 -1.12
CA SER A 419 5.23 -6.46 -0.23
C SER A 419 4.12 -7.33 -0.81
N LEU A 420 3.00 -6.72 -1.19
CA LEU A 420 1.89 -7.38 -1.87
C LEU A 420 1.09 -6.38 -2.72
N PHE A 421 0.70 -6.81 -3.91
CA PHE A 421 -0.31 -6.16 -4.74
C PHE A 421 -1.13 -7.25 -5.44
N SER A 422 -2.36 -7.50 -4.99
CA SER A 422 -3.22 -8.56 -5.56
C SER A 422 -4.68 -8.13 -5.71
N GLY A 423 -5.33 -8.49 -6.82
CA GLY A 423 -6.78 -8.36 -7.03
C GLY A 423 -7.33 -6.93 -7.07
N ASN A 424 -6.48 -5.92 -7.26
CA ASN A 424 -6.91 -4.51 -7.32
C ASN A 424 -7.55 -4.18 -8.69
N GLU A 425 -8.54 -3.27 -8.71
CA GLU A 425 -9.27 -2.84 -9.91
C GLU A 425 -9.15 -1.31 -10.13
N SER A 426 -8.95 -0.87 -11.37
CA SER A 426 -8.89 0.57 -11.74
C SER A 426 -9.67 0.88 -13.01
N PHE A 427 -10.61 1.82 -12.99
CA PHE A 427 -11.37 2.16 -14.19
C PHE A 427 -11.77 3.63 -14.32
N ALA A 428 -12.04 4.05 -15.56
CA ALA A 428 -12.20 5.46 -15.92
C ALA A 428 -11.01 6.33 -15.44
N THR A 429 -9.79 5.80 -15.55
CA THR A 429 -8.54 6.45 -15.10
C THR A 429 -7.58 6.74 -16.26
N GLU A 430 -6.73 7.78 -16.16
CA GLU A 430 -5.73 8.03 -17.21
C GLU A 430 -4.71 6.88 -17.27
N THR A 431 -4.25 6.42 -16.09
CA THR A 431 -3.42 5.21 -15.95
C THR A 431 -4.05 4.22 -14.95
N GLY A 432 -3.90 2.91 -15.17
CA GLY A 432 -4.25 1.91 -14.14
C GLY A 432 -3.23 1.93 -13.00
N LEU A 433 -2.02 1.45 -13.29
CA LEU A 433 -0.88 1.39 -12.37
C LEU A 433 0.32 2.17 -12.93
N ASP A 434 0.85 3.16 -12.21
CA ASP A 434 2.13 3.84 -12.52
C ASP A 434 3.19 3.55 -11.45
N VAL A 435 4.40 3.20 -11.88
CA VAL A 435 5.53 2.85 -10.99
C VAL A 435 6.76 3.66 -11.37
N ILE A 436 7.18 4.55 -10.48
CA ILE A 436 8.27 5.50 -10.69
C ILE A 436 9.32 5.36 -9.57
N LYS A 437 10.34 4.53 -9.82
CA LYS A 437 11.54 4.48 -8.96
C LYS A 437 12.53 5.60 -9.28
N ALA A 438 13.46 5.85 -8.37
CA ALA A 438 14.65 6.65 -8.63
C ALA A 438 15.60 5.95 -9.63
N ASN A 439 15.79 4.64 -9.48
CA ASN A 439 16.68 3.82 -10.31
C ASN A 439 16.33 2.31 -10.22
N PRO A 440 16.73 1.47 -11.20
CA PRO A 440 16.29 0.07 -11.26
C PRO A 440 17.00 -0.88 -10.29
N ARG A 441 17.99 -0.45 -9.51
CA ARG A 441 18.74 -1.34 -8.60
C ARG A 441 17.93 -1.67 -7.35
N GLN A 442 18.21 -2.85 -6.78
CA GLN A 442 17.73 -3.31 -5.48
C GLN A 442 18.85 -3.99 -4.70
N GLY A 443 19.78 -4.65 -5.38
CA GLY A 443 20.91 -5.35 -4.77
C GLY A 443 20.56 -6.75 -4.25
N HIS A 444 19.29 -7.17 -4.31
CA HIS A 444 18.77 -8.47 -3.88
C HIS A 444 17.89 -9.14 -4.95
N GLY A 445 17.65 -10.45 -4.84
CA GLY A 445 16.93 -11.25 -5.83
C GLY A 445 15.39 -11.19 -5.78
N VAL A 446 14.81 -10.69 -4.68
CA VAL A 446 13.35 -10.58 -4.46
C VAL A 446 12.70 -9.66 -5.50
N ARG A 447 11.52 -10.05 -6.00
CA ARG A 447 10.77 -9.35 -7.05
C ARG A 447 9.53 -8.66 -6.47
N SER A 448 9.12 -7.57 -7.11
CA SER A 448 7.74 -7.07 -6.97
C SER A 448 6.80 -7.98 -7.77
N VAL A 449 5.82 -8.57 -7.10
CA VAL A 449 4.71 -9.27 -7.74
C VAL A 449 3.52 -8.33 -7.84
N ILE A 450 2.94 -8.23 -9.04
CA ILE A 450 1.71 -7.49 -9.33
C ILE A 450 0.71 -8.53 -9.85
N ASP A 451 -0.24 -8.91 -9.03
CA ASP A 451 -1.09 -10.08 -9.24
C ASP A 451 -2.56 -9.70 -9.45
N GLY A 452 -3.25 -10.40 -10.34
CA GLY A 452 -4.70 -10.24 -10.57
C GLY A 452 -5.15 -8.80 -10.88
N PHE A 453 -4.30 -7.96 -11.49
CA PHE A 453 -4.62 -6.54 -11.70
C PHE A 453 -5.59 -6.35 -12.87
N THR A 454 -6.74 -5.74 -12.59
CA THR A 454 -7.75 -5.42 -13.60
C THR A 454 -7.79 -3.92 -13.86
N ALA A 455 -7.69 -3.47 -15.13
CA ALA A 455 -7.89 -2.05 -15.44
C ALA A 455 -8.58 -1.78 -16.79
N TRP A 456 -9.71 -1.07 -16.76
CA TRP A 456 -10.57 -0.89 -17.94
C TRP A 456 -11.05 0.54 -18.12
N GLU A 457 -11.38 0.93 -19.34
CA GLU A 457 -11.61 2.35 -19.69
C GLU A 457 -10.41 3.23 -19.30
N VAL A 458 -9.20 2.82 -19.68
CA VAL A 458 -7.93 3.52 -19.37
C VAL A 458 -7.16 3.98 -20.61
N GLU A 459 -6.44 5.11 -20.54
CA GLU A 459 -5.49 5.51 -21.61
C GLU A 459 -4.19 4.69 -21.54
N THR A 460 -3.68 4.38 -20.34
CA THR A 460 -2.56 3.45 -20.11
C THR A 460 -2.90 2.39 -19.06
N GLY A 461 -2.75 1.09 -19.35
CA GLY A 461 -3.01 0.04 -18.35
C GLY A 461 -1.95 0.02 -17.24
N VAL A 462 -0.71 -0.30 -17.59
CA VAL A 462 0.44 -0.34 -16.66
C VAL A 462 1.59 0.50 -17.22
N HIS A 463 2.16 1.38 -16.42
CA HIS A 463 3.32 2.20 -16.76
C HIS A 463 4.45 1.94 -15.76
N LEU A 464 5.59 1.41 -16.26
CA LEU A 464 6.78 1.18 -15.46
C LEU A 464 7.89 2.16 -15.86
N GLN A 465 8.60 2.70 -14.87
CA GLN A 465 9.61 3.72 -15.08
C GLN A 465 10.79 3.57 -14.11
N TYR A 466 12.02 3.50 -14.65
CA TYR A 466 13.26 3.46 -13.86
C TYR A 466 13.32 2.30 -12.84
N THR A 467 12.70 1.16 -13.16
CA THR A 467 12.42 0.07 -12.21
C THR A 467 12.87 -1.30 -12.74
N ALA A 468 12.99 -2.30 -11.87
CA ALA A 468 13.36 -3.67 -12.26
C ALA A 468 12.94 -4.72 -11.22
N HIS A 469 13.07 -6.00 -11.60
CA HIS A 469 12.66 -7.17 -10.81
C HIS A 469 11.13 -7.22 -10.61
N TYR A 470 10.38 -7.20 -11.72
CA TYR A 470 8.91 -7.30 -11.69
C TYR A 470 8.42 -8.62 -12.28
N THR A 471 7.43 -9.20 -11.64
CA THR A 471 6.60 -10.28 -12.15
C THR A 471 5.17 -9.78 -12.12
N ILE A 472 4.49 -9.82 -13.26
CA ILE A 472 3.10 -9.41 -13.41
C ILE A 472 2.30 -10.65 -13.79
N THR A 473 1.34 -11.04 -12.95
CA THR A 473 0.49 -12.22 -13.12
C THR A 473 -0.97 -11.83 -13.29
N ASP A 474 -1.69 -12.60 -14.11
CA ASP A 474 -3.14 -12.49 -14.33
C ASP A 474 -3.64 -11.06 -14.56
N LEU A 475 -2.94 -10.35 -15.46
CA LEU A 475 -3.25 -8.98 -15.86
C LEU A 475 -4.42 -8.94 -16.85
N ASP A 476 -5.47 -8.16 -16.58
CA ASP A 476 -6.58 -7.98 -17.54
C ASP A 476 -6.88 -6.50 -17.76
N ILE A 477 -6.55 -5.99 -18.95
CA ILE A 477 -6.63 -4.57 -19.26
C ILE A 477 -7.36 -4.27 -20.56
N VAL A 478 -8.23 -3.27 -20.53
CA VAL A 478 -9.09 -2.83 -21.64
C VAL A 478 -8.93 -1.33 -21.86
N ALA A 479 -8.54 -0.93 -23.07
CA ALA A 479 -8.41 0.49 -23.42
C ALA A 479 -9.74 1.25 -23.37
N THR A 480 -9.67 2.55 -23.08
CA THR A 480 -10.82 3.44 -23.25
C THR A 480 -11.36 3.48 -24.68
N ASP A 481 -12.69 3.51 -24.82
CA ASP A 481 -13.41 3.80 -26.07
C ASP A 481 -13.20 5.25 -26.56
N GLY A 482 -12.55 6.07 -25.73
CA GLY A 482 -12.31 7.49 -25.89
C GLY A 482 -11.68 7.89 -27.22
N ARG A 483 -11.91 9.16 -27.61
CA ARG A 483 -11.68 9.68 -28.97
C ARG A 483 -10.21 9.76 -29.44
N LYS A 484 -9.24 9.28 -28.66
CA LYS A 484 -7.79 9.30 -28.97
C LYS A 484 -7.16 7.90 -28.86
N PRO A 485 -7.67 6.85 -29.57
CA PRO A 485 -7.02 5.54 -29.55
C PRO A 485 -5.53 5.66 -29.89
N ALA A 486 -5.14 6.57 -30.80
CA ALA A 486 -3.76 6.75 -31.25
C ALA A 486 -2.67 6.98 -30.18
N ASP A 487 -3.04 7.36 -28.95
CA ASP A 487 -2.10 7.62 -27.86
C ASP A 487 -2.10 6.51 -26.78
N THR A 488 -3.03 5.54 -26.81
CA THR A 488 -3.24 4.55 -25.74
C THR A 488 -2.24 3.38 -25.75
N ARG A 489 -1.91 2.87 -24.56
CA ARG A 489 -0.92 1.79 -24.34
C ARG A 489 -1.43 0.76 -23.32
N GLY A 490 -1.37 -0.53 -23.61
CA GLY A 490 -1.70 -1.54 -22.61
C GLY A 490 -0.65 -1.55 -21.49
N VAL A 491 0.55 -2.03 -21.81
CA VAL A 491 1.71 -1.99 -20.93
C VAL A 491 2.79 -1.09 -21.54
N HIS A 492 3.30 -0.14 -20.77
CA HIS A 492 4.33 0.81 -21.20
C HIS A 492 5.57 0.69 -20.31
N PHE A 493 6.66 0.20 -20.89
CA PHE A 493 7.97 0.22 -20.26
C PHE A 493 8.74 1.45 -20.76
N ASP A 494 8.84 2.52 -19.96
CA ASP A 494 9.65 3.70 -20.29
C ASP A 494 11.15 3.42 -19.99
N SER A 495 11.92 4.48 -19.86
CA SER A 495 13.37 4.52 -19.76
C SER A 495 13.85 3.84 -18.49
N ASN A 496 14.95 3.08 -18.61
CA ASN A 496 15.58 2.34 -17.51
C ASN A 496 14.66 1.29 -16.84
N VAL A 497 13.69 0.71 -17.56
CA VAL A 497 12.97 -0.50 -17.15
C VAL A 497 13.70 -1.73 -17.68
N ILE A 498 13.89 -2.76 -16.84
CA ILE A 498 14.65 -3.99 -17.12
C ILE A 498 14.15 -5.13 -16.21
N ASP A 499 14.44 -6.39 -16.56
CA ASP A 499 14.03 -7.59 -15.80
C ASP A 499 12.54 -7.57 -15.36
N VAL A 500 11.66 -7.62 -16.36
CA VAL A 500 10.21 -7.75 -16.19
C VAL A 500 9.75 -9.04 -16.86
N THR A 501 8.89 -9.78 -16.17
CA THR A 501 8.14 -10.92 -16.72
C THR A 501 6.65 -10.62 -16.60
N ILE A 502 5.89 -10.90 -17.67
CA ILE A 502 4.42 -10.92 -17.65
C ILE A 502 3.99 -12.36 -17.91
N ASN A 503 3.10 -12.90 -17.07
CA ASN A 503 2.66 -14.29 -17.07
C ASN A 503 1.14 -14.37 -16.92
N GLY A 504 0.44 -14.68 -18.01
CA GLY A 504 -1.00 -14.52 -18.11
C GLY A 504 -1.37 -13.04 -18.26
N ALA A 505 -1.73 -12.61 -19.47
CA ALA A 505 -2.27 -11.27 -19.66
C ALA A 505 -3.28 -11.19 -20.81
N SER A 506 -4.38 -10.47 -20.57
CA SER A 506 -5.37 -10.03 -21.54
C SER A 506 -5.19 -8.52 -21.77
N ILE A 507 -4.91 -8.11 -23.00
CA ILE A 507 -4.65 -6.70 -23.36
C ILE A 507 -5.50 -6.32 -24.58
N ASP A 508 -6.65 -5.66 -24.38
CA ASP A 508 -7.61 -5.36 -25.44
C ASP A 508 -7.74 -3.87 -25.80
N GLY A 509 -8.05 -3.59 -27.07
CA GLY A 509 -8.43 -2.26 -27.57
C GLY A 509 -7.29 -1.22 -27.75
N PHE A 510 -6.15 -1.36 -27.07
CA PHE A 510 -5.08 -0.35 -27.07
C PHE A 510 -4.42 -0.15 -28.43
N PHE A 511 -4.06 1.08 -28.82
CA PHE A 511 -3.37 1.29 -30.10
C PHE A 511 -1.96 0.69 -30.14
N ILE A 512 -1.30 0.65 -28.99
CA ILE A 512 -0.14 -0.20 -28.73
C ILE A 512 -0.47 -1.14 -27.57
N GLY A 513 -0.39 -2.46 -27.77
CA GLY A 513 -0.57 -3.43 -26.68
C GLY A 513 0.55 -3.31 -25.65
N VAL A 514 1.80 -3.55 -26.06
CA VAL A 514 3.00 -3.41 -25.22
C VAL A 514 4.01 -2.48 -25.89
N ASP A 515 4.26 -1.32 -25.27
CA ASP A 515 5.22 -0.31 -25.71
C ASP A 515 6.55 -0.43 -24.95
N GLN A 516 7.62 -0.82 -25.64
CA GLN A 516 8.89 -1.21 -25.04
C GLN A 516 9.98 -0.16 -25.32
N VAL A 517 10.17 0.83 -24.46
CA VAL A 517 11.22 1.84 -24.62
C VAL A 517 12.57 1.28 -24.14
N LYS A 518 13.21 0.43 -24.97
CA LYS A 518 14.52 -0.21 -24.73
C LYS A 518 15.70 0.78 -24.77
N HIS A 519 15.64 1.86 -23.99
CA HIS A 519 16.58 2.98 -24.01
C HIS A 519 16.94 3.44 -22.59
N GLY A 520 18.24 3.33 -22.26
CA GLY A 520 18.78 3.91 -21.03
C GLY A 520 19.12 5.41 -21.17
N LYS A 521 18.60 6.24 -20.25
CA LYS A 521 18.90 7.69 -20.18
C LYS A 521 20.06 7.96 -19.21
N SER A 522 20.93 8.91 -19.60
CA SER A 522 22.07 9.55 -18.90
C SER A 522 22.59 8.97 -17.57
N GLY A 523 23.91 8.72 -17.49
CA GLY A 523 24.64 8.45 -16.24
C GLY A 523 24.95 6.96 -16.01
N LEU A 524 24.02 6.09 -16.37
CA LEU A 524 24.14 4.63 -16.22
C LEU A 524 24.90 4.01 -17.41
N SER A 525 26.18 4.34 -17.55
CA SER A 525 27.03 4.02 -18.71
C SER A 525 27.44 2.53 -18.86
N GLY A 526 26.84 1.64 -18.05
CA GLY A 526 27.18 0.21 -17.99
C GLY A 526 26.22 -0.75 -18.73
N PHE A 527 24.98 -0.35 -18.99
CA PHE A 527 23.98 -1.25 -19.57
C PHE A 527 24.33 -1.73 -20.99
N ASN A 528 24.28 -3.04 -21.21
CA ASN A 528 24.28 -3.62 -22.55
C ASN A 528 22.90 -3.45 -23.19
N ARG A 529 22.81 -2.44 -24.06
CA ARG A 529 21.61 -2.02 -24.82
C ARG A 529 21.03 -3.06 -25.79
N GLY A 530 21.44 -4.33 -25.69
CA GLY A 530 20.93 -5.44 -26.49
C GLY A 530 21.01 -6.79 -25.77
N SER A 531 20.94 -6.80 -24.43
CA SER A 531 20.64 -7.97 -23.60
C SER A 531 19.91 -7.63 -22.30
N ASP A 532 20.13 -6.42 -21.77
CA ASP A 532 19.68 -6.08 -20.41
C ASP A 532 18.24 -5.52 -20.37
N PHE A 533 17.71 -5.14 -21.55
CA PHE A 533 16.38 -4.55 -21.74
C PHE A 533 15.41 -5.54 -22.39
N ASP A 534 15.58 -6.83 -22.12
CA ASP A 534 14.83 -7.90 -22.76
C ASP A 534 13.91 -8.58 -21.73
N TYR A 535 12.67 -8.81 -22.14
CA TYR A 535 11.57 -9.17 -21.25
C TYR A 535 11.04 -10.57 -21.55
N VAL A 536 10.31 -11.15 -20.60
CA VAL A 536 9.64 -12.44 -20.82
C VAL A 536 8.12 -12.24 -20.82
N TYR A 537 7.47 -12.81 -21.83
CA TYR A 537 6.03 -12.82 -22.00
C TYR A 537 5.57 -14.30 -22.04
N ILE A 538 4.73 -14.68 -21.09
CA ILE A 538 4.18 -16.04 -20.95
C ILE A 538 2.67 -15.91 -21.06
N ASP A 539 2.03 -16.64 -21.97
CA ASP A 539 0.56 -16.64 -22.17
C ASP A 539 -0.05 -15.22 -22.27
N VAL A 540 0.61 -14.31 -23.00
CA VAL A 540 0.16 -12.92 -23.21
C VAL A 540 -0.67 -12.79 -24.49
N GLU A 541 -1.96 -12.55 -24.35
CA GLU A 541 -2.90 -12.25 -25.44
C GLU A 541 -3.06 -10.72 -25.63
N VAL A 542 -2.95 -10.27 -26.88
CA VAL A 542 -3.17 -8.87 -27.26
C VAL A 542 -4.22 -8.79 -28.37
N THR A 543 -5.40 -8.30 -28.04
CA THR A 543 -6.56 -8.15 -28.93
C THR A 543 -6.86 -6.67 -29.21
N GLY A 544 -7.67 -6.40 -30.24
CA GLY A 544 -8.06 -5.04 -30.67
C GLY A 544 -6.93 -4.14 -31.20
N ALA A 545 -5.67 -4.45 -30.87
CA ALA A 545 -4.57 -3.51 -30.97
C ALA A 545 -4.08 -3.27 -32.39
N LYS A 546 -3.74 -2.00 -32.68
CA LYS A 546 -3.13 -1.64 -33.97
C LYS A 546 -1.69 -2.14 -34.08
N THR A 547 -0.96 -2.13 -32.97
CA THR A 547 0.41 -2.65 -32.87
C THR A 547 0.52 -3.47 -31.59
N ALA A 548 0.61 -4.80 -31.68
CA ALA A 548 0.65 -5.64 -30.48
C ALA A 548 1.89 -5.35 -29.59
N PHE A 549 3.07 -5.24 -30.21
CA PHE A 549 4.34 -4.96 -29.52
C PHE A 549 5.18 -3.96 -30.32
N THR A 550 5.82 -2.99 -29.66
CA THR A 550 6.85 -2.13 -30.26
C THR A 550 8.26 -2.62 -29.93
N ASN A 551 9.27 -2.17 -30.69
CA ASN A 551 10.71 -2.28 -30.38
C ASN A 551 11.24 -3.67 -29.99
N LEU A 552 10.59 -4.75 -30.43
CA LEU A 552 11.03 -6.12 -30.15
C LEU A 552 12.49 -6.37 -30.55
N SER A 553 13.19 -7.01 -29.63
CA SER A 553 14.56 -7.51 -29.73
C SER A 553 14.55 -9.01 -30.06
N ARG A 554 15.72 -9.55 -30.43
CA ARG A 554 15.90 -10.99 -30.66
C ARG A 554 16.02 -11.80 -29.36
N HIS A 555 16.03 -11.13 -28.22
CA HIS A 555 16.23 -11.72 -26.89
C HIS A 555 15.00 -11.56 -26.00
N ASP A 556 13.97 -10.81 -26.44
CA ASP A 556 12.64 -10.94 -25.86
C ASP A 556 12.18 -12.38 -26.01
N THR A 557 11.65 -12.94 -24.94
CA THR A 557 11.28 -14.34 -24.87
C THR A 557 9.77 -14.45 -24.78
N PHE A 558 9.19 -15.24 -25.69
CA PHE A 558 7.77 -15.58 -25.70
C PHE A 558 7.66 -17.07 -25.41
N LEU A 559 6.85 -17.43 -24.42
CA LEU A 559 6.63 -18.80 -23.95
C LEU A 559 5.13 -19.04 -23.81
N ASP A 560 4.74 -20.32 -23.87
CA ASP A 560 3.46 -20.76 -23.33
C ASP A 560 3.72 -21.31 -21.90
N GLY A 561 2.73 -21.35 -21.01
CA GLY A 561 2.88 -21.93 -19.67
C GLY A 561 3.36 -23.40 -19.67
N ALA A 562 3.20 -24.11 -20.81
CA ALA A 562 3.72 -25.46 -21.03
C ALA A 562 5.24 -25.54 -21.26
N ASP A 563 5.93 -24.42 -21.51
CA ASP A 563 7.40 -24.35 -21.60
C ASP A 563 8.07 -24.21 -20.23
N LEU A 564 7.30 -23.85 -19.19
CA LEU A 564 7.79 -23.70 -17.82
C LEU A 564 8.11 -25.05 -17.17
N VAL A 565 9.07 -25.04 -16.25
CA VAL A 565 9.40 -26.20 -15.41
C VAL A 565 9.01 -25.91 -13.97
N ASN A 566 7.73 -26.13 -13.65
CA ASN A 566 7.11 -25.80 -12.37
C ASN A 566 7.92 -26.31 -11.17
N GLY A 567 8.03 -25.47 -10.13
CA GLY A 567 8.74 -25.79 -8.89
C GLY A 567 10.26 -25.90 -9.05
N ARG A 568 10.84 -25.41 -10.16
CA ARG A 568 12.29 -25.34 -10.33
C ARG A 568 12.78 -23.96 -9.89
N LEU A 569 13.29 -23.86 -8.67
CA LEU A 569 14.06 -22.71 -8.20
C LEU A 569 15.30 -23.22 -7.44
N ASP A 570 16.49 -22.94 -7.97
CA ASP A 570 17.77 -23.44 -7.44
C ASP A 570 18.90 -22.42 -7.60
N PHE A 571 19.88 -22.42 -6.70
CA PHE A 571 21.10 -21.62 -6.78
C PHE A 571 22.32 -22.54 -6.97
N SER A 572 23.02 -22.36 -8.09
CA SER A 572 24.24 -23.10 -8.40
C SER A 572 25.45 -22.17 -8.49
N GLY A 573 26.51 -22.42 -7.73
CA GLY A 573 27.66 -21.53 -7.71
C GLY A 573 28.72 -21.86 -6.65
N ALA A 574 29.52 -20.86 -6.30
CA ALA A 574 30.32 -20.94 -5.09
C ALA A 574 29.42 -20.68 -3.89
N ASN A 575 29.46 -21.55 -2.88
CA ASN A 575 28.81 -21.29 -1.57
C ASN A 575 29.73 -20.52 -0.61
N ARG A 576 30.89 -20.04 -1.09
CA ARG A 576 31.83 -19.24 -0.30
C ARG A 576 32.48 -18.13 -1.10
N PHE A 577 32.33 -16.90 -0.61
CA PHE A 577 32.91 -15.68 -1.16
C PHE A 577 34.01 -15.13 -0.24
N ILE A 578 34.82 -14.19 -0.74
CA ILE A 578 35.94 -13.61 0.01
C ILE A 578 35.71 -12.11 0.15
N PHE A 579 35.70 -11.61 1.39
CA PHE A 579 35.66 -10.17 1.64
C PHE A 579 37.06 -9.55 1.52
N ASP A 580 37.33 -8.86 0.41
CA ASP A 580 38.58 -8.12 0.19
C ASP A 580 38.30 -6.70 -0.31
N LYS A 581 39.24 -5.78 -0.06
CA LYS A 581 39.19 -4.34 -0.42
C LYS A 581 37.99 -3.53 0.09
N GLY A 582 37.01 -4.14 0.73
CA GLY A 582 35.85 -3.47 1.33
C GLY A 582 34.50 -4.09 0.97
N GLU A 583 34.48 -5.12 0.11
CA GLU A 583 33.27 -5.81 -0.35
C GLU A 583 33.52 -7.32 -0.52
N ALA A 584 32.45 -8.11 -0.57
CA ALA A 584 32.42 -9.46 -1.12
C ALA A 584 31.36 -9.50 -2.22
N SER A 585 31.72 -9.91 -3.44
CA SER A 585 30.78 -10.03 -4.56
C SER A 585 30.23 -11.45 -4.62
N ILE A 586 28.92 -11.58 -4.44
CA ILE A 586 28.19 -12.84 -4.53
C ILE A 586 28.03 -13.17 -6.03
N SER A 587 28.30 -14.42 -6.40
CA SER A 587 28.25 -14.85 -7.80
C SER A 587 27.88 -16.32 -7.93
N GLY A 588 27.02 -16.59 -8.91
CA GLY A 588 26.41 -17.89 -9.15
C GLY A 588 25.35 -17.77 -10.23
N THR A 589 24.63 -18.86 -10.46
CA THR A 589 23.57 -18.98 -11.45
C THR A 589 22.31 -19.46 -10.76
N ILE A 590 21.26 -18.64 -10.79
CA ILE A 590 19.91 -19.01 -10.40
C ILE A 590 19.29 -19.77 -11.57
N VAL A 591 18.59 -20.87 -11.28
CA VAL A 591 17.80 -21.61 -12.27
C VAL A 591 16.36 -21.64 -11.80
N ASP A 592 15.53 -20.80 -12.42
CA ASP A 592 14.08 -20.65 -12.15
C ASP A 592 13.23 -21.42 -13.18
N SER A 593 11.89 -21.39 -13.08
CA SER A 593 10.95 -22.10 -13.97
C SER A 593 11.13 -21.74 -15.44
N ILE A 594 11.62 -20.54 -15.74
CA ILE A 594 11.95 -20.06 -17.09
C ILE A 594 13.34 -20.59 -17.53
N GLY A 595 14.36 -20.47 -16.68
CA GLY A 595 15.70 -20.97 -16.99
C GLY A 595 16.82 -20.37 -16.15
N ALA A 596 18.05 -20.47 -16.66
CA ALA A 596 19.24 -19.98 -15.96
C ALA A 596 19.44 -18.46 -16.12
N ARG A 597 19.81 -17.77 -15.03
CA ARG A 597 20.25 -16.37 -14.99
C ARG A 597 21.40 -16.17 -14.02
N ASP A 598 22.19 -15.11 -14.21
CA ASP A 598 23.24 -14.74 -13.24
C ASP A 598 22.61 -14.22 -11.94
N ALA A 599 23.10 -14.67 -10.79
CA ALA A 599 22.62 -14.24 -9.47
C ALA A 599 23.05 -12.81 -9.09
N SER A 600 24.05 -12.27 -9.80
CA SER A 600 24.57 -10.91 -9.63
C SER A 600 24.81 -10.29 -11.02
N PRO A 601 23.76 -9.85 -11.72
CA PRO A 601 23.91 -9.22 -13.02
C PRO A 601 24.72 -7.92 -12.90
N PHE A 602 25.51 -7.58 -13.92
CA PHE A 602 26.40 -6.42 -13.88
C PHE A 602 25.68 -5.08 -13.60
N TRP A 603 24.39 -4.98 -13.94
CA TRP A 603 23.61 -3.78 -13.73
C TRP A 603 23.13 -3.60 -12.29
N ASP A 604 22.87 -4.68 -11.56
CA ASP A 604 22.50 -4.72 -10.13
C ASP A 604 23.39 -5.74 -9.39
N PRO A 605 24.67 -5.37 -9.13
CA PRO A 605 25.64 -6.29 -8.58
C PRO A 605 25.32 -6.60 -7.11
N ASN A 606 25.28 -7.89 -6.79
CA ASN A 606 25.11 -8.37 -5.42
C ASN A 606 26.46 -8.33 -4.70
N ASN A 607 26.74 -7.21 -4.03
CA ASN A 607 27.97 -6.99 -3.27
C ASN A 607 27.65 -6.71 -1.80
N ILE A 608 28.19 -7.55 -0.91
CA ILE A 608 28.15 -7.37 0.54
C ILE A 608 29.24 -6.39 0.95
N ASN A 609 28.84 -5.23 1.46
CA ASN A 609 29.72 -4.17 1.94
C ASN A 609 30.13 -4.39 3.41
N ARG A 610 30.90 -3.46 3.99
CA ARG A 610 31.41 -3.60 5.38
C ARG A 610 30.32 -3.62 6.45
N GLU A 611 29.26 -2.84 6.26
CA GLU A 611 28.18 -2.64 7.22
C GLU A 611 27.25 -3.86 7.24
N GLU A 612 26.78 -4.30 6.07
CA GLU A 612 26.05 -5.55 5.88
C GLU A 612 26.82 -6.74 6.48
N LEU A 613 28.14 -6.84 6.20
CA LEU A 613 28.99 -7.88 6.79
C LEU A 613 29.07 -7.79 8.32
N ALA A 614 29.08 -6.57 8.89
CA ALA A 614 29.12 -6.38 10.33
C ALA A 614 27.77 -6.74 10.98
N GLY A 615 26.64 -6.41 10.34
CA GLY A 615 25.30 -6.82 10.75
C GLY A 615 25.16 -8.34 10.75
N ALA A 616 25.52 -9.00 9.65
CA ALA A 616 25.52 -10.47 9.55
C ALA A 616 26.39 -11.15 10.61
N VAL A 617 27.59 -10.62 10.89
CA VAL A 617 28.47 -11.15 11.96
C VAL A 617 27.88 -10.97 13.36
N ILE A 618 26.97 -10.00 13.56
CA ILE A 618 26.23 -9.83 14.83
C ILE A 618 25.03 -10.77 14.89
N ALA A 619 24.23 -10.85 13.82
CA ALA A 619 23.01 -11.67 13.75
C ALA A 619 23.30 -13.18 13.76
N ASN A 620 24.31 -13.60 12.99
CA ASN A 620 24.60 -15.01 12.72
C ASN A 620 25.87 -15.51 13.39
N GLY A 621 26.76 -14.61 13.82
CA GLY A 621 28.04 -14.98 14.42
C GLY A 621 29.07 -15.45 13.39
N VAL A 622 30.06 -16.20 13.86
CA VAL A 622 31.24 -16.61 13.08
C VAL A 622 31.57 -18.07 13.32
N TRP A 623 31.77 -18.81 12.24
CA TRP A 623 32.32 -20.16 12.28
C TRP A 623 33.79 -20.15 11.84
N THR A 624 34.53 -21.14 12.33
CA THR A 624 35.85 -21.53 11.84
C THR A 624 35.70 -22.75 10.93
N THR A 625 36.27 -22.71 9.73
CA THR A 625 36.32 -23.87 8.82
C THR A 625 37.41 -24.87 9.25
N ALA A 626 37.36 -26.11 8.76
CA ALA A 626 38.32 -27.16 9.13
C ALA A 626 39.80 -26.83 8.80
N ASP A 627 40.06 -25.91 7.87
CA ASP A 627 41.38 -25.38 7.52
C ASP A 627 41.71 -24.03 8.20
N GLY A 628 40.91 -23.60 9.18
CA GLY A 628 41.19 -22.48 10.09
C GLY A 628 40.84 -21.09 9.56
N ARG A 629 40.04 -20.98 8.49
CA ARG A 629 39.53 -19.70 7.97
C ARG A 629 38.23 -19.35 8.72
N ARG A 630 37.97 -18.06 8.93
CA ARG A 630 36.74 -17.58 9.58
C ARG A 630 35.70 -17.22 8.52
N VAL A 631 34.45 -17.59 8.74
CA VAL A 631 33.32 -17.27 7.86
C VAL A 631 32.13 -16.78 8.68
N THR A 632 31.32 -15.89 8.09
CA THR A 632 29.95 -15.61 8.53
C THR A 632 28.98 -16.13 7.49
N LEU A 633 27.74 -16.42 7.90
CA LEU A 633 26.63 -16.64 6.99
C LEU A 633 26.13 -15.30 6.44
N ILE A 634 25.68 -15.33 5.18
CA ILE A 634 24.86 -14.31 4.51
C ILE A 634 23.71 -15.07 3.84
N GLU A 635 22.52 -14.70 4.24
CA GLU A 635 21.24 -15.17 3.75
C GLU A 635 20.86 -14.37 2.50
N GLU A 636 20.61 -15.06 1.39
CA GLU A 636 20.15 -14.44 0.15
C GLU A 636 18.83 -15.06 -0.31
N TYR A 637 17.89 -14.23 -0.71
CA TYR A 637 16.66 -14.68 -1.36
C TYR A 637 16.85 -14.73 -2.87
N ILE A 638 16.52 -15.88 -3.46
CA ILE A 638 16.36 -16.06 -4.90
C ILE A 638 14.87 -16.12 -5.20
N ALA A 639 14.48 -15.65 -6.39
CA ALA A 639 13.07 -15.62 -6.81
C ALA A 639 12.89 -16.25 -8.20
N ASP A 640 11.78 -16.95 -8.39
CA ASP A 640 11.31 -17.33 -9.71
C ASP A 640 10.85 -16.08 -10.47
N ARG A 641 11.09 -16.04 -11.78
CA ARG A 641 10.68 -14.93 -12.64
C ARG A 641 9.23 -15.05 -13.11
N ALA A 642 8.69 -16.27 -13.24
CA ALA A 642 7.34 -16.50 -13.76
C ALA A 642 6.25 -16.32 -12.70
N THR A 643 6.53 -16.69 -11.45
CA THR A 643 5.57 -16.65 -10.33
C THR A 643 5.92 -15.61 -9.27
N GLY A 644 7.22 -15.30 -9.09
CA GLY A 644 7.70 -14.50 -7.98
C GLY A 644 8.09 -15.31 -6.74
N ASP A 645 7.77 -16.62 -6.72
CA ASP A 645 8.10 -17.55 -5.62
C ASP A 645 9.54 -17.37 -5.14
N ILE A 646 9.73 -17.29 -3.83
CA ILE A 646 11.05 -17.15 -3.22
C ILE A 646 11.55 -18.42 -2.55
N GLU A 647 12.86 -18.61 -2.63
CA GLU A 647 13.65 -19.55 -1.84
C GLU A 647 14.81 -18.81 -1.16
N LYS A 648 15.25 -19.30 -0.01
CA LYS A 648 16.31 -18.68 0.80
C LYS A 648 17.56 -19.58 0.81
N VAL A 649 18.73 -19.01 0.52
CA VAL A 649 20.00 -19.74 0.45
C VAL A 649 21.05 -19.18 1.40
N GLY A 650 21.72 -20.06 2.12
CA GLY A 650 22.83 -19.73 3.01
C GLY A 650 24.18 -19.68 2.27
N LEU A 651 24.84 -18.53 2.27
CA LEU A 651 26.13 -18.31 1.59
C LEU A 651 27.20 -17.83 2.56
N PHE A 652 28.40 -18.41 2.52
CA PHE A 652 29.47 -18.04 3.46
C PHE A 652 30.36 -16.91 2.94
N VAL A 653 30.57 -15.87 3.74
CA VAL A 653 31.59 -14.83 3.45
C VAL A 653 32.81 -15.03 4.35
N GLU A 654 33.97 -15.27 3.71
CA GLU A 654 35.25 -15.43 4.38
C GLU A 654 35.79 -14.09 4.92
N LEU A 655 35.94 -14.04 6.25
CA LEU A 655 36.44 -12.89 6.98
C LEU A 655 37.98 -12.87 6.92
N PRO A 656 38.62 -11.84 6.32
CA PRO A 656 40.07 -11.81 6.23
C PRO A 656 40.70 -11.76 7.63
N ALA A 657 41.93 -12.26 7.77
CA ALA A 657 42.62 -12.33 9.09
C ALA A 657 42.76 -10.98 9.81
N ARG A 658 42.69 -9.86 9.07
CA ARG A 658 42.70 -8.48 9.58
C ARG A 658 41.34 -7.96 10.05
N TYR A 659 40.24 -8.66 9.77
CA TYR A 659 38.89 -8.26 10.16
C TYR A 659 38.75 -8.40 11.68
N GLN A 660 38.40 -7.29 12.33
CA GLN A 660 38.11 -7.22 13.75
C GLN A 660 36.62 -7.51 13.91
N LEU A 661 36.27 -8.48 14.74
CA LEU A 661 34.87 -8.80 15.00
C LEU A 661 34.21 -7.63 15.75
N PRO A 662 32.97 -7.26 15.39
CA PRO A 662 32.19 -6.31 16.18
C PRO A 662 31.94 -6.83 17.59
N ALA A 663 31.66 -5.93 18.53
CA ALA A 663 31.25 -6.33 19.87
C ALA A 663 29.89 -7.04 19.79
N GLY A 664 29.74 -8.18 20.49
CA GLY A 664 28.55 -9.01 20.44
C GLY A 664 28.62 -10.20 19.47
N ALA A 665 29.59 -10.23 18.55
CA ALA A 665 29.78 -11.35 17.62
C ALA A 665 29.94 -12.70 18.36
N ILE A 666 29.13 -13.68 17.98
CA ILE A 666 29.11 -15.03 18.55
C ILE A 666 30.18 -15.90 17.84
N ASP A 667 30.84 -16.78 18.58
CA ASP A 667 31.72 -17.83 18.03
C ASP A 667 30.95 -19.15 18.01
N ASN A 668 30.54 -19.59 16.83
CA ASN A 668 29.75 -20.80 16.60
C ASN A 668 30.65 -22.05 16.53
N GLY A 669 31.97 -21.90 16.64
CA GLY A 669 32.92 -23.01 16.67
C GLY A 669 33.28 -23.52 15.26
N LEU A 670 33.25 -24.84 15.07
CA LEU A 670 33.67 -25.49 13.82
C LEU A 670 32.46 -25.70 12.90
N LEU A 671 32.50 -25.16 11.68
CA LEU A 671 31.45 -25.37 10.67
C LEU A 671 31.39 -26.85 10.23
N ASN A 672 30.25 -27.51 10.42
CA ASN A 672 30.01 -28.84 9.88
C ASN A 672 29.59 -28.78 8.41
N GLN A 673 30.56 -28.80 7.49
CA GLN A 673 30.30 -28.83 6.03
C GLN A 673 29.71 -30.15 5.51
N ALA A 674 29.29 -31.04 6.40
CA ALA A 674 28.56 -32.27 6.11
C ALA A 674 27.31 -32.40 7.00
N SER A 675 26.81 -31.27 7.50
CA SER A 675 25.45 -31.18 8.05
C SER A 675 24.42 -31.46 6.96
N ARG A 676 23.17 -31.64 7.37
CA ARG A 676 22.04 -31.98 6.51
C ARG A 676 20.92 -31.02 6.83
N ASP A 677 20.30 -30.51 5.78
CA ASP A 677 19.16 -29.59 5.85
C ASP A 677 18.12 -30.03 6.90
N PRO A 678 17.57 -29.09 7.70
CA PRO A 678 16.43 -29.34 8.58
C PRO A 678 15.28 -30.08 7.89
N ILE A 679 14.46 -30.77 8.67
CA ILE A 679 13.23 -31.38 8.15
C ILE A 679 12.04 -30.74 8.85
N ALA A 680 11.33 -29.92 8.08
CA ALA A 680 10.07 -29.34 8.48
C ALA A 680 8.93 -30.40 8.52
N GLY A 681 7.99 -30.23 9.44
CA GLY A 681 6.65 -30.81 9.38
C GLY A 681 5.68 -29.87 8.66
N ALA A 682 4.47 -30.36 8.38
CA ALA A 682 3.40 -29.52 7.86
C ALA A 682 2.50 -29.08 9.01
N ASP A 683 2.21 -27.79 9.12
CA ASP A 683 1.37 -27.22 10.17
C ASP A 683 0.03 -26.73 9.63
N PHE A 684 -0.96 -26.79 10.52
CA PHE A 684 -2.35 -26.46 10.23
C PHE A 684 -2.95 -25.69 11.39
N ALA A 685 -3.60 -24.57 11.09
CA ALA A 685 -4.32 -23.75 12.06
C ALA A 685 -5.73 -23.37 11.58
N SER A 686 -6.52 -22.81 12.48
CA SER A 686 -7.83 -22.23 12.19
C SER A 686 -8.05 -20.98 13.02
N VAL A 687 -8.61 -19.95 12.43
CA VAL A 687 -8.87 -18.64 13.05
C VAL A 687 -10.15 -18.05 12.44
N ARG A 688 -10.74 -17.00 13.04
CA ARG A 688 -11.81 -16.24 12.37
C ARG A 688 -11.26 -15.06 11.58
N ALA A 689 -12.05 -14.60 10.59
CA ALA A 689 -11.85 -13.32 9.93
C ALA A 689 -11.61 -12.19 10.94
N GLY A 690 -10.56 -11.39 10.75
CA GLY A 690 -10.18 -10.30 11.66
C GLY A 690 -9.73 -10.72 13.08
N GLU A 691 -9.56 -12.02 13.37
CA GLU A 691 -8.93 -12.53 14.59
C GLU A 691 -7.48 -13.00 14.31
N ALA A 692 -6.76 -13.41 15.37
CA ALA A 692 -5.37 -13.88 15.27
C ALA A 692 -5.18 -15.24 15.96
N VAL A 693 -4.23 -16.04 15.47
CA VAL A 693 -3.86 -17.35 16.01
C VAL A 693 -2.33 -17.47 16.14
N THR A 694 -1.87 -17.97 17.29
CA THR A 694 -0.46 -18.27 17.54
C THR A 694 -0.18 -19.75 17.31
N ILE A 695 0.87 -20.05 16.55
CA ILE A 695 1.23 -21.37 16.01
C ILE A 695 2.68 -21.68 16.43
N ASP A 696 2.90 -22.80 17.11
CA ASP A 696 4.23 -23.31 17.44
C ASP A 696 4.77 -24.13 16.26
N VAL A 697 5.19 -23.42 15.20
CA VAL A 697 5.68 -24.00 13.93
C VAL A 697 6.93 -24.87 14.09
N LEU A 698 7.64 -24.78 15.21
CA LEU A 698 8.85 -25.57 15.46
C LEU A 698 8.56 -26.89 16.22
N ALA A 699 7.32 -27.16 16.62
CA ALA A 699 6.96 -28.28 17.49
C ALA A 699 7.11 -29.68 16.84
N ASN A 700 6.99 -29.74 15.52
CA ASN A 700 7.03 -30.92 14.65
C ASN A 700 8.39 -31.07 13.91
N ASP A 701 9.18 -29.99 13.91
CA ASP A 701 10.42 -29.82 13.16
C ASP A 701 11.63 -30.47 13.83
N ARG A 702 12.66 -30.81 13.04
CA ARG A 702 13.91 -31.38 13.56
C ARG A 702 15.09 -31.23 12.61
N ASP A 703 16.26 -31.08 13.20
CA ASP A 703 17.52 -31.31 12.51
C ASP A 703 17.89 -32.82 12.46
N PRO A 704 18.35 -33.36 11.31
CA PRO A 704 18.73 -34.78 11.19
C PRO A 704 20.03 -35.18 11.91
N ASP A 705 20.93 -34.25 12.20
CA ASP A 705 22.20 -34.45 12.92
C ASP A 705 22.10 -34.14 14.43
N GLY A 706 20.99 -33.51 14.84
CA GLY A 706 20.65 -33.16 16.22
C GLY A 706 21.08 -31.75 16.61
N ASP A 707 21.41 -30.91 15.62
CA ASP A 707 21.70 -29.49 15.82
C ASP A 707 20.42 -28.69 16.16
N LYS A 708 20.61 -27.46 16.61
CA LYS A 708 19.48 -26.58 16.95
C LYS A 708 18.95 -25.91 15.69
N ILE A 709 17.63 -25.95 15.53
CA ILE A 709 16.92 -25.16 14.53
C ILE A 709 16.39 -23.85 15.14
N ARG A 710 16.27 -22.82 14.30
CA ARG A 710 15.59 -21.55 14.59
C ARG A 710 14.72 -21.13 13.39
N LEU A 711 13.72 -20.31 13.67
CA LEU A 711 13.00 -19.55 12.65
C LEU A 711 13.96 -18.51 12.01
N ASP A 712 13.88 -18.36 10.69
CA ASP A 712 14.80 -17.54 9.90
C ASP A 712 14.08 -16.84 8.73
N GLY A 713 13.02 -16.09 9.05
CA GLY A 713 12.21 -15.36 8.07
C GLY A 713 10.81 -15.94 7.85
N LEU A 714 9.87 -15.07 7.50
CA LEU A 714 8.44 -15.32 7.33
C LEU A 714 7.91 -14.51 6.15
N PHE A 715 6.97 -15.07 5.38
CA PHE A 715 6.18 -14.29 4.44
C PHE A 715 4.80 -14.92 4.22
N SER A 716 3.83 -14.08 3.86
CA SER A 716 2.43 -14.42 3.65
C SER A 716 1.98 -13.83 2.32
N ASP A 717 1.23 -14.59 1.54
CA ASP A 717 0.62 -14.07 0.32
C ASP A 717 -0.78 -13.48 0.62
N HIS A 718 -1.46 -13.97 1.67
CA HIS A 718 -2.62 -13.32 2.32
C HIS A 718 -2.49 -13.34 3.86
N GLY A 719 -3.31 -12.55 4.57
CA GLY A 719 -3.15 -12.34 6.01
C GLY A 719 -1.84 -11.64 6.40
N ARG A 720 -1.56 -11.49 7.71
CA ARG A 720 -0.31 -10.91 8.24
C ARG A 720 0.36 -11.90 9.19
N VAL A 721 1.67 -12.09 9.08
CA VAL A 721 2.45 -12.98 9.96
C VAL A 721 3.54 -12.24 10.73
N VAL A 722 3.69 -12.58 12.00
CA VAL A 722 4.69 -11.98 12.91
C VAL A 722 5.38 -13.09 13.71
N ALA A 723 6.71 -13.07 13.76
CA ALA A 723 7.49 -13.96 14.62
C ALA A 723 7.44 -13.49 16.09
N ASN A 724 7.24 -14.42 17.03
CA ASN A 724 7.27 -14.14 18.46
C ASN A 724 8.64 -14.47 19.07
N ASP A 725 9.02 -13.79 20.15
CA ASP A 725 10.29 -13.98 20.90
C ASP A 725 10.55 -15.42 21.36
N ASP A 726 9.52 -16.26 21.49
CA ASP A 726 9.61 -17.65 21.93
C ASP A 726 9.81 -18.66 20.79
N GLY A 727 9.78 -18.21 19.53
CA GLY A 727 9.91 -19.04 18.33
C GLY A 727 8.59 -19.48 17.71
N SER A 728 7.44 -19.13 18.30
CA SER A 728 6.14 -19.28 17.65
C SER A 728 5.86 -18.16 16.64
N VAL A 729 4.83 -18.35 15.81
CA VAL A 729 4.38 -17.35 14.82
C VAL A 729 2.94 -16.96 15.13
N THR A 730 2.60 -15.68 15.06
CA THR A 730 1.22 -15.20 15.10
C THR A 730 0.76 -14.84 13.70
N TYR A 731 -0.27 -15.52 13.21
CA TYR A 731 -0.99 -15.17 11.99
C TYR A 731 -2.23 -14.35 12.36
N PHE A 732 -2.46 -13.24 11.67
CA PHE A 732 -3.62 -12.38 11.77
C PHE A 732 -4.41 -12.52 10.46
N ALA A 733 -5.67 -12.95 10.55
CA ALA A 733 -6.56 -12.98 9.41
C ALA A 733 -6.98 -11.56 9.03
N ASP A 734 -7.10 -11.28 7.74
CA ASP A 734 -7.69 -10.03 7.27
C ASP A 734 -9.19 -9.97 7.70
N PRO A 735 -9.73 -8.79 8.08
CA PRO A 735 -11.17 -8.61 8.23
C PRO A 735 -11.91 -8.97 6.94
N GLY A 736 -13.10 -9.58 7.05
CA GLY A 736 -13.93 -9.98 5.90
C GLY A 736 -13.47 -11.22 5.12
N PHE A 737 -12.17 -11.57 5.11
CA PHE A 737 -11.67 -12.75 4.41
C PHE A 737 -12.13 -14.07 5.08
N SER A 738 -12.52 -15.06 4.28
CA SER A 738 -12.74 -16.44 4.75
C SER A 738 -12.38 -17.46 3.66
N GLY A 739 -11.76 -18.57 4.05
CA GLY A 739 -11.21 -19.53 3.10
C GLY A 739 -10.04 -20.35 3.66
N GLU A 740 -9.34 -21.02 2.75
CA GLU A 740 -8.02 -21.61 3.00
C GLU A 740 -6.97 -20.55 2.62
N ASP A 741 -6.03 -20.28 3.51
CA ASP A 741 -4.88 -19.40 3.31
C ASP A 741 -3.59 -20.15 3.66
N SER A 742 -2.44 -19.67 3.18
CA SER A 742 -1.14 -20.22 3.53
C SER A 742 -0.06 -19.16 3.69
N PHE A 743 0.87 -19.45 4.59
CA PHE A 743 2.09 -18.66 4.76
C PHE A 743 3.31 -19.55 4.85
N HIS A 744 4.47 -18.95 4.58
CA HIS A 744 5.73 -19.66 4.50
C HIS A 744 6.72 -19.19 5.55
N TYR A 745 7.53 -20.13 6.03
CA TYR A 745 8.64 -19.85 6.94
C TYR A 745 9.91 -20.57 6.52
N PHE A 746 11.05 -20.09 7.01
CA PHE A 746 12.33 -20.79 6.86
C PHE A 746 12.86 -21.26 8.20
N LEU A 747 13.37 -22.48 8.21
CA LEU A 747 14.21 -23.05 9.26
C LEU A 747 15.68 -22.82 8.93
N GLN A 748 16.49 -22.51 9.94
CA GLN A 748 17.94 -22.52 9.84
C GLN A 748 18.56 -23.37 10.96
N ASP A 749 19.51 -24.25 10.64
CA ASP A 749 20.27 -25.05 11.61
C ASP A 749 21.45 -24.27 12.24
N ALA A 750 22.24 -24.94 13.10
CA ALA A 750 23.43 -24.34 13.73
C ALA A 750 24.65 -24.19 12.78
N ASN A 751 24.56 -24.69 11.56
CA ASN A 751 25.59 -24.65 10.53
C ASN A 751 25.24 -23.70 9.38
N GLY A 752 24.02 -23.18 9.31
CA GLY A 752 23.54 -22.27 8.25
C GLY A 752 22.85 -22.98 7.08
N ASP A 753 22.47 -24.25 7.24
CA ASP A 753 21.62 -24.97 6.28
C ASP A 753 20.16 -24.54 6.50
N ILE A 754 19.45 -24.27 5.40
CA ILE A 754 18.12 -23.63 5.40
C ILE A 754 17.07 -24.57 4.77
N THR A 755 15.83 -24.54 5.27
CA THR A 755 14.71 -25.28 4.69
C THR A 755 13.43 -24.45 4.75
N LYS A 756 12.75 -24.30 3.62
CA LYS A 756 11.43 -23.67 3.51
C LYS A 756 10.34 -24.63 3.98
N ALA A 757 9.30 -24.07 4.60
CA ALA A 757 8.13 -24.77 5.09
C ALA A 757 6.86 -23.93 4.85
N GLU A 758 5.71 -24.60 4.87
CA GLU A 758 4.37 -24.05 4.59
C GLU A 758 3.45 -24.35 5.77
N VAL A 759 2.65 -23.35 6.16
CA VAL A 759 1.59 -23.45 7.16
C VAL A 759 0.27 -23.13 6.49
N VAL A 760 -0.72 -24.02 6.62
CA VAL A 760 -2.07 -23.80 6.08
C VAL A 760 -2.99 -23.31 7.20
N VAL A 761 -3.71 -22.21 6.97
CA VAL A 761 -4.64 -21.60 7.92
C VAL A 761 -6.05 -21.60 7.33
N MET A 762 -7.00 -22.18 8.06
CA MET A 762 -8.42 -22.06 7.72
C MET A 762 -9.01 -20.81 8.39
N VAL A 763 -9.45 -19.84 7.60
CA VAL A 763 -10.13 -18.64 8.09
C VAL A 763 -11.65 -18.86 8.03
N GLU A 764 -12.26 -18.94 9.21
CA GLU A 764 -13.70 -19.13 9.44
C GLU A 764 -14.45 -17.78 9.57
N ILE A 765 -15.78 -17.83 9.39
CA ILE A 765 -16.71 -16.71 9.65
C ILE A 765 -17.24 -16.82 11.09
#